data_AF-F0XCU2-F1
#
_entry.id   AF-F0XCU2-F1
#
_cell.length_a   1.000
_cell.length_b   1.000
_cell.length_c   1.000
_cell.angle_alpha   90.00
_cell.angle_beta   90.00
_cell.angle_gamma   90.00
#
_symmetry.space_group_name_H-M   'P 1'
#
loop_
_entity.id
_entity.type
_entity.pdbx_description
1 polymer ?
#
loop_
_entity_poly.entity_id
_entity_poly.type
_entity_poly.pdbx_seq_one_letter_code
_entity_poly.pdbx_strand_id
1 'polypeptide(L)'
;MSANLYRTKRPEQYYHIHGSLEASTTLRMIGLEPFRPDLTEHKDIVDTIESHVEKYTIEELEELNAKHTQAGVPAFKHEEFLLTPHVRPNLLHMILELCRIVAGPTMGRILAEYGADVLKITSPNLSDVPFFQVDGNMGKHAANIDLKTVEGKRLFEELVQDVDVVLDGYRPGALSRLGYGTQFMTELAKKRGHGVVYVNENCFGYEGEWASRPGWQQIADCVTGLAWEQGKFMGIDEPIVPPFPISDYGTGCIGAIAALTGLYNRATIGGSWHGMASLMQYDLLLFKAGLYPADVQASLRKSAGESLSQMRHSHSVDQISGAALLSMQKNYPDSKDISNGAIGAEKVGGTLGQEFTEHVIHAMGPKTNPRLRQVMSSFIQHIHDFAREVQLTTDEWMLAVQVLNEAGKMSNEKRNEGQLVCDVIGLESLVDDITYQQAVRTAQPLTQTAILGPFWRSDTPVRENGTTISFNTPKDGKTAYMFGKITSADTGKGIPNAVVDVWQASTNGLYEQQDDDQCEHNLRGKFITDAEGRYSFYCLRPTPYPVEAKGHNHWQRLKSEPDHIVEISDHTAHLVLIALCKDPGTRQDAMKVIANFDVAEQNRPLSENSTCSTKRKVRDDDVMVCEQCTKIYTEDENSDTACNFHSGQLEPDYDGEVWCDHDEDSHGIIDSDELRREYPEGYI
;
A
#
# COMPACT_ATOMS: atom_id res chain seq x y z
N MET A 1 -21.58 49.80 -25.39
CA MET A 1 -20.59 48.70 -25.38
C MET A 1 -19.20 49.29 -25.30
N SER A 2 -18.75 49.61 -24.10
CA SER A 2 -17.46 50.27 -23.84
C SER A 2 -16.52 49.39 -23.01
N ALA A 3 -16.92 48.14 -22.75
CA ALA A 3 -16.14 47.13 -22.05
C ALA A 3 -15.85 45.99 -23.03
N ASN A 4 -14.70 46.06 -23.72
CA ASN A 4 -14.26 45.04 -24.66
C ASN A 4 -12.75 45.14 -24.95
N LEU A 5 -12.21 44.12 -25.62
CA LEU A 5 -10.86 44.09 -26.17
C LEU A 5 -10.82 44.71 -27.57
N TYR A 6 -9.84 45.59 -27.79
CA TYR A 6 -9.63 46.25 -29.06
C TYR A 6 -8.16 46.22 -29.46
N ARG A 7 -7.89 46.20 -30.76
CA ARG A 7 -6.53 46.36 -31.29
C ARG A 7 -5.98 47.75 -30.96
N THR A 8 -4.69 47.79 -30.67
CA THR A 8 -3.95 49.05 -30.48
C THR A 8 -3.18 49.41 -31.75
N LYS A 9 -2.49 50.55 -31.71
CA LYS A 9 -1.62 51.04 -32.79
C LYS A 9 -0.52 50.07 -33.20
N ARG A 10 -0.06 49.21 -32.30
CA ARG A 10 0.98 48.22 -32.59
C ARG A 10 0.31 46.89 -32.97
N PRO A 11 0.79 46.21 -34.02
CA PRO A 11 0.30 44.88 -34.39
C PRO A 11 0.41 43.90 -33.23
N GLU A 12 -0.54 42.96 -33.16
CA GLU A 12 -0.62 41.91 -32.12
C GLU A 12 -0.78 42.39 -30.68
N GLN A 13 -0.96 43.68 -30.45
CA GLN A 13 -1.24 44.25 -29.13
C GLN A 13 -2.71 44.61 -29.00
N TYR A 14 -3.32 44.13 -27.92
CA TYR A 14 -4.72 44.37 -27.59
C TYR A 14 -4.82 45.06 -26.24
N TYR A 15 -5.83 45.92 -26.10
CA TYR A 15 -6.09 46.64 -24.87
C TYR A 15 -7.56 46.49 -24.50
N HIS A 16 -7.83 46.15 -23.25
CA HIS A 16 -9.19 46.11 -22.73
C HIS A 16 -9.57 47.52 -22.28
N ILE A 17 -10.47 48.16 -23.02
CA ILE A 17 -11.10 49.40 -22.58
C ILE A 17 -12.32 49.04 -21.76
N HIS A 18 -12.51 49.64 -20.58
CA HIS A 18 -13.69 49.40 -19.74
C HIS A 18 -14.37 50.72 -19.36
N GLY A 19 -15.54 50.98 -19.95
CA GLY A 19 -16.34 52.17 -19.66
C GLY A 19 -17.07 52.18 -18.32
N SER A 20 -16.50 51.53 -17.29
CA SER A 20 -17.10 51.35 -15.96
C SER A 20 -18.63 51.14 -16.00
N LEU A 21 -19.39 51.74 -15.07
CA LEU A 21 -20.85 51.90 -15.14
C LEU A 21 -21.29 53.14 -15.95
N GLU A 22 -20.35 54.02 -16.34
CA GLU A 22 -20.57 55.25 -17.09
C GLU A 22 -19.53 55.38 -18.21
N ALA A 23 -19.93 55.07 -19.44
CA ALA A 23 -19.02 54.91 -20.57
C ALA A 23 -18.51 56.23 -21.16
N SER A 24 -19.15 57.36 -20.86
CA SER A 24 -18.92 58.60 -21.59
C SER A 24 -17.51 59.14 -21.39
N THR A 25 -16.95 58.98 -20.20
CA THR A 25 -15.58 59.43 -19.93
C THR A 25 -14.56 58.63 -20.72
N THR A 26 -14.69 57.31 -20.74
CA THR A 26 -13.82 56.41 -21.50
C THR A 26 -13.94 56.61 -23.01
N LEU A 27 -15.16 56.82 -23.53
CA LEU A 27 -15.35 57.07 -24.96
C LEU A 27 -14.75 58.43 -25.36
N ARG A 28 -14.97 59.49 -24.57
CA ARG A 28 -14.34 60.80 -24.82
C ARG A 28 -12.82 60.76 -24.73
N MET A 29 -12.27 59.95 -23.83
CA MET A 29 -10.83 59.76 -23.66
C MET A 29 -10.16 59.28 -24.96
N ILE A 30 -10.81 58.38 -25.70
CA ILE A 30 -10.32 57.91 -27.01
C ILE A 30 -10.81 58.77 -28.18
N GLY A 31 -11.49 59.89 -27.91
CA GLY A 31 -11.99 60.84 -28.91
C GLY A 31 -13.33 60.45 -29.55
N LEU A 32 -14.13 59.63 -28.90
CA LEU A 32 -15.45 59.20 -29.38
C LEU A 32 -16.59 59.86 -28.58
N GLU A 33 -17.63 60.29 -29.28
CA GLU A 33 -18.86 60.80 -28.65
C GLU A 33 -19.64 59.67 -27.97
N PRO A 34 -20.09 59.85 -26.70
CA PRO A 34 -20.76 58.79 -25.95
C PRO A 34 -22.13 58.36 -26.49
N PHE A 35 -22.85 59.25 -27.15
CA PHE A 35 -24.21 59.01 -27.64
C PHE A 35 -24.22 58.95 -29.17
N ARG A 36 -24.40 57.74 -29.71
CA ARG A 36 -24.40 57.44 -31.15
C ARG A 36 -25.61 56.57 -31.52
N PRO A 37 -26.82 57.18 -31.60
CA PRO A 37 -28.04 56.44 -31.91
C PRO A 37 -28.08 55.88 -33.34
N ASP A 38 -27.17 56.33 -34.19
CA ASP A 38 -26.96 55.84 -35.54
C ASP A 38 -26.26 54.47 -35.60
N LEU A 39 -25.57 54.06 -34.53
CA LEU A 39 -24.93 52.74 -34.44
C LEU A 39 -25.85 51.76 -33.72
N THR A 40 -26.54 50.91 -34.49
CA THR A 40 -27.50 49.92 -33.96
C THR A 40 -26.97 48.50 -33.96
N GLU A 41 -26.03 48.17 -34.84
CA GLU A 41 -25.46 46.83 -34.97
C GLU A 41 -24.18 46.68 -34.12
N HIS A 42 -24.03 45.53 -33.45
CA HIS A 42 -22.91 45.27 -32.55
C HIS A 42 -21.55 45.41 -33.24
N LYS A 43 -21.44 44.90 -34.46
CA LYS A 43 -20.20 44.94 -35.24
C LYS A 43 -19.79 46.39 -35.53
N ASP A 44 -20.72 47.22 -35.98
CA ASP A 44 -20.44 48.62 -36.32
C ASP A 44 -20.02 49.43 -35.09
N ILE A 45 -20.54 49.09 -33.90
CA ILE A 45 -20.14 49.69 -32.63
C ILE A 45 -18.70 49.28 -32.27
N VAL A 46 -18.37 47.99 -32.38
CA VAL A 46 -17.01 47.49 -32.12
C VAL A 46 -16.01 48.10 -33.09
N ASP A 47 -16.30 48.07 -34.39
CA ASP A 47 -15.42 48.60 -35.45
C ASP A 47 -15.21 50.12 -35.27
N THR A 48 -16.25 50.85 -34.86
CA THR A 48 -16.14 52.28 -34.55
C THR A 48 -15.21 52.53 -33.38
N ILE A 49 -15.34 51.77 -32.29
CA ILE A 49 -14.49 51.96 -31.10
C ILE A 49 -13.06 51.48 -31.38
N GLU A 50 -12.87 50.33 -32.04
CA GLU A 50 -11.56 49.81 -32.42
C GLU A 50 -10.78 50.83 -33.25
N SER A 51 -11.42 51.46 -34.24
CA SER A 51 -10.77 52.50 -35.07
C SER A 51 -10.26 53.72 -34.29
N HIS A 52 -10.78 53.94 -33.07
CA HIS A 52 -10.30 54.98 -32.17
C HIS A 52 -9.19 54.48 -31.25
N VAL A 53 -9.30 53.24 -30.74
CA VAL A 53 -8.27 52.61 -29.90
C VAL A 53 -6.98 52.34 -30.69
N GLU A 54 -7.09 51.95 -31.97
CA GLU A 54 -5.96 51.71 -32.88
C GLU A 54 -5.06 52.94 -33.11
N LYS A 55 -5.46 54.13 -32.66
CA LYS A 55 -4.65 55.35 -32.75
C LYS A 55 -3.61 55.46 -31.63
N TYR A 56 -3.73 54.65 -30.58
CA TYR A 56 -2.94 54.75 -29.35
C TYR A 56 -2.10 53.49 -29.11
N THR A 57 -0.91 53.64 -28.55
CA THR A 57 -0.15 52.52 -27.98
C THR A 57 -0.68 52.16 -26.58
N ILE A 58 -0.28 50.99 -26.06
CA ILE A 58 -0.61 50.58 -24.69
C ILE A 58 -0.18 51.65 -23.68
N GLU A 59 1.04 52.19 -23.83
CA GLU A 59 1.59 53.18 -22.90
C GLU A 59 0.76 54.48 -22.90
N GLU A 60 0.34 54.95 -24.08
CA GLU A 60 -0.53 56.12 -24.23
C GLU A 60 -1.92 55.86 -23.60
N LEU A 61 -2.48 54.66 -23.73
CA LEU A 61 -3.76 54.28 -23.13
C LEU A 61 -3.68 54.16 -21.60
N GLU A 62 -2.58 53.62 -21.06
CA GLU A 62 -2.32 53.59 -19.62
C GLU A 62 -2.21 55.02 -19.04
N GLU A 63 -1.50 55.92 -19.72
CA GLU A 63 -1.41 57.33 -19.32
C GLU A 63 -2.78 58.03 -19.33
N LEU A 64 -3.59 57.77 -20.35
CA LEU A 64 -4.95 58.28 -20.44
C LEU A 64 -5.85 57.73 -19.32
N ASN A 65 -5.78 56.43 -19.04
CA ASN A 65 -6.53 55.81 -17.96
C ASN A 65 -6.13 56.35 -16.59
N ALA A 66 -4.83 56.51 -16.33
CA ALA A 66 -4.33 57.11 -15.09
C ALA A 66 -4.82 58.55 -14.93
N LYS A 67 -4.77 59.36 -16.00
CA LYS A 67 -5.21 60.75 -16.01
C LYS A 67 -6.72 60.91 -15.80
N HIS A 68 -7.52 60.04 -16.41
CA HIS A 68 -8.99 60.12 -16.39
C HIS A 68 -9.63 59.20 -15.34
N THR A 69 -8.81 58.48 -14.56
CA THR A 69 -9.24 57.51 -13.54
C THR A 69 -10.21 56.47 -14.13
N GLN A 70 -9.88 55.97 -15.31
CA GLN A 70 -10.68 54.98 -16.04
C GLN A 70 -10.09 53.59 -15.92
N ALA A 71 -10.96 52.59 -15.99
CA ALA A 71 -10.57 51.20 -15.99
C ALA A 71 -10.15 50.74 -17.39
N GLY A 72 -9.01 50.09 -17.47
CA GLY A 72 -8.52 49.42 -18.66
C GLY A 72 -7.14 48.82 -18.39
N VAL A 73 -6.71 47.89 -19.23
CA VAL A 73 -5.46 47.15 -19.05
C VAL A 73 -4.98 46.57 -20.38
N PRO A 74 -3.66 46.44 -20.60
CA PRO A 74 -3.14 45.62 -21.69
C PRO A 74 -3.56 44.16 -21.53
N ALA A 75 -3.86 43.51 -22.65
CA ALA A 75 -4.11 42.07 -22.69
C ALA A 75 -2.79 41.32 -22.92
N PHE A 76 -2.13 40.91 -21.84
CA PHE A 76 -0.91 40.10 -21.91
C PHE A 76 -1.21 38.64 -22.28
N LYS A 77 -0.29 38.02 -23.02
CA LYS A 77 -0.19 36.55 -23.05
C LYS A 77 0.28 36.06 -21.68
N HIS A 78 -0.07 34.82 -21.32
CA HIS A 78 0.25 34.27 -20.00
C HIS A 78 1.77 34.34 -19.69
N GLU A 79 2.62 33.95 -20.64
CA GLU A 79 4.07 33.99 -20.53
C GLU A 79 4.62 35.41 -20.31
N GLU A 80 3.99 36.42 -20.91
CA GLU A 80 4.37 37.83 -20.75
C GLU A 80 3.97 38.34 -19.36
N PHE A 81 2.80 37.94 -18.85
CA PHE A 81 2.34 38.30 -17.51
C PHE A 81 3.25 37.75 -16.41
N LEU A 82 3.76 36.52 -16.57
CA LEU A 82 4.71 35.88 -15.65
C LEU A 82 6.03 36.66 -15.47
N LEU A 83 6.41 37.49 -16.45
CA LEU A 83 7.61 38.33 -16.38
C LEU A 83 7.37 39.65 -15.63
N THR A 84 6.12 39.97 -15.30
CA THR A 84 5.78 41.23 -14.63
C THR A 84 6.10 41.17 -13.13
N PRO A 85 6.35 42.32 -12.48
CA PRO A 85 6.53 42.38 -11.03
C PRO A 85 5.30 41.89 -10.23
N HIS A 86 4.11 41.81 -10.86
CA HIS A 86 2.89 41.36 -10.21
C HIS A 86 2.89 39.88 -9.84
N VAL A 87 3.74 39.08 -10.46
CA VAL A 87 3.88 37.63 -10.17
C VAL A 87 4.90 37.37 -9.06
N ARG A 88 5.67 38.39 -8.64
CA ARG A 88 6.70 38.25 -7.60
C ARG A 88 6.26 38.36 -6.13
N PRO A 89 5.07 38.82 -5.72
CA PRO A 89 4.73 38.83 -4.31
C PRO A 89 4.05 37.52 -3.94
N ASN A 90 4.79 36.41 -3.94
CA ASN A 90 4.40 35.30 -3.08
C ASN A 90 4.52 35.83 -1.65
N LEU A 91 3.39 36.12 -1.00
CA LEU A 91 3.35 36.56 0.40
C LEU A 91 4.04 35.53 1.34
N LEU A 92 4.22 34.29 0.86
CA LEU A 92 4.80 33.15 1.55
C LEU A 92 5.74 32.43 0.55
N HIS A 93 7.06 32.52 0.71
CA HIS A 93 7.97 31.97 -0.31
C HIS A 93 8.13 30.46 -0.20
N MET A 94 8.60 29.95 0.94
CA MET A 94 8.88 28.52 1.10
C MET A 94 8.62 28.06 2.54
N ILE A 95 7.84 26.99 2.69
CA ILE A 95 7.50 26.40 3.99
C ILE A 95 7.96 24.95 4.02
N LEU A 96 8.66 24.58 5.10
CA LEU A 96 9.07 23.21 5.34
C LEU A 96 8.15 22.58 6.39
N GLU A 97 7.44 21.53 6.02
CA GLU A 97 6.54 20.81 6.91
C GLU A 97 7.14 19.47 7.33
N LEU A 98 7.43 19.30 8.62
CA LEU A 98 7.87 18.05 9.23
C LEU A 98 6.74 17.50 10.13
N CYS A 99 5.59 17.24 9.52
CA CYS A 99 4.37 16.83 10.23
C CYS A 99 3.76 15.56 9.63
N ARG A 100 2.95 14.85 10.44
CA ARG A 100 2.27 13.61 10.06
C ARG A 100 0.81 13.62 10.51
N ILE A 101 0.01 12.72 9.94
CA ILE A 101 -1.39 12.48 10.34
C ILE A 101 -2.34 13.64 10.01
N VAL A 102 -2.73 14.53 10.93
CA VAL A 102 -3.80 15.53 10.69
C VAL A 102 -3.45 16.96 11.12
N ALA A 103 -3.15 17.22 12.41
CA ALA A 103 -2.98 18.59 12.92
C ALA A 103 -1.90 19.39 12.17
N GLY A 104 -0.68 18.87 12.13
CA GLY A 104 0.40 19.53 11.40
C GLY A 104 0.18 19.60 9.89
N PRO A 105 -0.25 18.53 9.19
CA PRO A 105 -0.63 18.61 7.78
C PRO A 105 -1.71 19.65 7.47
N THR A 106 -2.66 19.87 8.38
CA THR A 106 -3.69 20.91 8.26
C THR A 106 -3.08 22.31 8.34
N MET A 107 -2.07 22.54 9.20
CA MET A 107 -1.32 23.82 9.19
C MET A 107 -0.74 24.11 7.81
N GLY A 108 -0.01 23.15 7.25
CA GLY A 108 0.63 23.34 5.95
C GLY A 108 -0.38 23.47 4.81
N ARG A 109 -1.49 22.72 4.85
CA ARG A 109 -2.57 22.85 3.86
C ARG A 109 -3.14 24.26 3.85
N ILE A 110 -3.48 24.80 5.03
CA ILE A 110 -3.98 26.17 5.16
C ILE A 110 -2.96 27.16 4.59
N LEU A 111 -1.68 27.02 4.92
CA LEU A 111 -0.65 27.93 4.41
C LEU A 111 -0.47 27.83 2.88
N ALA A 112 -0.61 26.63 2.31
CA ALA A 112 -0.65 26.44 0.86
C ALA A 112 -1.88 27.10 0.22
N GLU A 113 -3.05 27.05 0.86
CA GLU A 113 -4.27 27.75 0.42
C GLU A 113 -4.08 29.29 0.44
N TYR A 114 -3.21 29.82 1.31
CA TYR A 114 -2.78 31.22 1.30
C TYR A 114 -1.69 31.54 0.24
N GLY A 115 -1.31 30.57 -0.59
CA GLY A 115 -0.36 30.72 -1.69
C GLY A 115 1.10 30.42 -1.35
N ALA A 116 1.38 29.71 -0.25
CA ALA A 116 2.73 29.26 0.08
C ALA A 116 3.15 28.04 -0.75
N ASP A 117 4.43 28.00 -1.17
CA ASP A 117 5.04 26.76 -1.63
C ASP A 117 5.43 25.91 -0.42
N VAL A 118 4.63 24.89 -0.13
CA VAL A 118 4.84 24.00 1.03
C VAL A 118 5.46 22.68 0.59
N LEU A 119 6.63 22.37 1.16
CA LEU A 119 7.31 21.09 1.01
C LEU A 119 7.18 20.28 2.30
N LYS A 120 6.36 19.23 2.26
CA LYS A 120 6.29 18.21 3.31
C LYS A 120 7.48 17.27 3.21
N ILE A 121 8.22 17.13 4.31
CA ILE A 121 9.31 16.16 4.45
C ILE A 121 8.89 15.11 5.46
N THR A 122 8.96 13.84 5.05
CA THR A 122 8.88 12.69 5.96
C THR A 122 10.08 11.77 5.76
N SER A 123 10.19 10.71 6.55
CA SER A 123 11.23 9.68 6.40
C SER A 123 10.64 8.44 5.73
N PRO A 124 11.40 7.76 4.85
CA PRO A 124 10.97 6.48 4.28
C PRO A 124 10.76 5.39 5.35
N ASN A 125 11.30 5.60 6.56
CA ASN A 125 11.25 4.68 7.69
C ASN A 125 10.14 5.02 8.70
N LEU A 126 9.23 5.95 8.38
CA LEU A 126 8.10 6.31 9.23
C LEU A 126 6.78 6.00 8.52
N SER A 127 5.94 5.19 9.16
CA SER A 127 4.59 4.93 8.67
C SER A 127 3.78 6.22 8.56
N ASP A 128 2.80 6.28 7.68
CA ASP A 128 1.81 7.36 7.66
C ASP A 128 0.45 6.75 7.33
N VAL A 129 -0.63 7.49 7.48
CA VAL A 129 -1.98 7.01 7.17
C VAL A 129 -2.42 7.63 5.84
N PRO A 130 -2.40 6.87 4.72
CA PRO A 130 -2.58 7.44 3.38
C PRO A 130 -3.89 8.20 3.19
N PHE A 131 -4.98 7.77 3.85
CA PHE A 131 -6.28 8.42 3.72
C PHE A 131 -6.27 9.88 4.17
N PHE A 132 -5.60 10.21 5.29
CA PHE A 132 -5.49 11.60 5.75
C PHE A 132 -4.63 12.46 4.82
N GLN A 133 -3.76 11.85 4.02
CA GLN A 133 -2.95 12.59 3.06
C GLN A 133 -3.76 13.13 1.88
N VAL A 134 -4.89 12.52 1.53
CA VAL A 134 -5.73 12.99 0.42
C VAL A 134 -6.23 14.41 0.69
N ASP A 135 -6.64 14.67 1.92
CA ASP A 135 -7.03 16.00 2.37
C ASP A 135 -5.80 16.83 2.80
N GLY A 136 -4.99 16.27 3.71
CA GLY A 136 -3.89 16.97 4.35
C GLY A 136 -2.78 17.40 3.40
N ASN A 137 -2.60 16.78 2.23
CA ASN A 137 -1.56 17.15 1.26
C ASN A 137 -2.03 18.06 0.11
N MET A 138 -3.29 18.49 0.10
CA MET A 138 -3.80 19.33 -0.98
C MET A 138 -2.98 20.64 -1.10
N GLY A 139 -2.53 20.94 -2.32
CA GLY A 139 -1.72 22.13 -2.60
C GLY A 139 -0.24 22.06 -2.18
N LYS A 140 0.25 20.90 -1.70
CA LYS A 140 1.63 20.73 -1.21
C LYS A 140 2.48 19.82 -2.09
N HIS A 141 3.80 20.01 -2.01
CA HIS A 141 4.79 19.06 -2.49
C HIS A 141 5.22 18.13 -1.34
N ALA A 142 5.64 16.91 -1.66
CA ALA A 142 6.10 15.94 -0.66
C ALA A 142 7.43 15.29 -1.10
N ALA A 143 8.33 15.08 -0.14
CA ALA A 143 9.60 14.40 -0.33
C ALA A 143 9.97 13.53 0.89
N ASN A 144 10.82 12.53 0.64
CA ASN A 144 11.37 11.67 1.68
C ASN A 144 12.82 12.03 1.95
N ILE A 145 13.14 12.38 3.21
CA ILE A 145 14.50 12.64 3.67
C ILE A 145 14.72 11.92 5.01
N ASP A 146 15.74 11.05 5.07
CA ASP A 146 16.13 10.43 6.32
C ASP A 146 17.19 11.27 7.07
N LEU A 147 16.73 12.07 8.03
CA LEU A 147 17.56 12.91 8.89
C LEU A 147 18.51 12.14 9.83
N LYS A 148 18.47 10.80 9.85
CA LYS A 148 19.46 9.98 10.56
C LYS A 148 20.70 9.71 9.71
N THR A 149 20.62 9.88 8.40
CA THR A 149 21.73 9.68 7.47
C THR A 149 22.53 10.96 7.26
N VAL A 150 23.82 10.84 6.96
CA VAL A 150 24.68 12.01 6.66
C VAL A 150 24.14 12.77 5.44
N GLU A 151 23.72 12.05 4.42
CA GLU A 151 23.18 12.64 3.19
C GLU A 151 21.84 13.34 3.42
N GLY A 152 20.92 12.72 4.17
CA GLY A 152 19.64 13.35 4.47
C GLY A 152 19.79 14.62 5.32
N LYS A 153 20.74 14.63 6.26
CA LYS A 153 21.11 15.84 7.01
C LYS A 153 21.62 16.95 6.10
N ARG A 154 22.54 16.63 5.18
CA ARG A 154 23.07 17.59 4.19
C ARG A 154 21.97 18.21 3.34
N LEU A 155 21.10 17.37 2.76
CA LEU A 155 19.97 17.82 1.94
C LEU A 155 18.99 18.69 2.71
N PHE A 156 18.66 18.32 3.96
CA PHE A 156 17.80 19.12 4.82
C PHE A 156 18.41 20.48 5.15
N GLU A 157 19.71 20.52 5.46
CA GLU A 157 20.43 21.76 5.74
C GLU A 157 20.53 22.69 4.53
N GLU A 158 20.57 22.14 3.32
CA GLU A 158 20.47 22.91 2.07
C GLU A 158 19.07 23.50 1.90
N LEU A 159 18.02 22.69 2.06
CA LEU A 159 16.64 23.13 1.90
C LEU A 159 16.25 24.20 2.91
N VAL A 160 16.64 24.03 4.18
CA VAL A 160 16.23 24.95 5.26
C VAL A 160 16.87 26.34 5.13
N GLN A 161 17.89 26.55 4.27
CA GLN A 161 18.52 27.87 4.12
C GLN A 161 17.53 28.95 3.67
N ASP A 162 16.59 28.59 2.78
CA ASP A 162 15.72 29.54 2.09
C ASP A 162 14.27 29.53 2.61
N VAL A 163 13.99 28.81 3.71
CA VAL A 163 12.61 28.67 4.22
C VAL A 163 12.21 29.83 5.13
N ASP A 164 10.98 30.29 5.00
CA ASP A 164 10.42 31.31 5.88
C ASP A 164 9.79 30.71 7.14
N VAL A 165 9.14 29.55 6.96
CA VAL A 165 8.43 28.84 8.02
C VAL A 165 8.89 27.38 8.08
N VAL A 166 9.08 26.88 9.30
CA VAL A 166 9.27 25.46 9.59
C VAL A 166 8.15 25.00 10.51
N LEU A 167 7.41 23.98 10.10
CA LEU A 167 6.37 23.31 10.88
C LEU A 167 6.91 21.99 11.43
N ASP A 168 6.75 21.74 12.73
CA ASP A 168 7.22 20.52 13.39
C ASP A 168 6.09 19.86 14.19
N GLY A 169 5.65 18.69 13.73
CA GLY A 169 4.63 17.86 14.39
C GLY A 169 5.23 16.59 15.01
N TYR A 170 6.56 16.49 15.15
CA TYR A 170 7.16 15.34 15.80
C TYR A 170 7.06 15.43 17.31
N ARG A 171 7.17 14.26 17.95
CA ARG A 171 7.18 14.14 19.41
C ARG A 171 8.16 15.15 20.04
N PRO A 172 7.81 15.78 21.18
CA PRO A 172 8.67 16.77 21.83
C PRO A 172 10.14 16.33 21.93
N GLY A 173 11.03 17.19 21.43
CA GLY A 173 12.48 16.99 21.42
C GLY A 173 13.00 16.01 20.37
N ALA A 174 12.17 15.39 19.52
CA ALA A 174 12.64 14.49 18.46
C ALA A 174 13.55 15.22 17.46
N LEU A 175 13.10 16.36 16.95
CA LEU A 175 13.88 17.16 16.01
C LEU A 175 15.14 17.76 16.67
N SER A 176 15.04 18.16 17.95
CA SER A 176 16.20 18.61 18.74
C SER A 176 17.27 17.53 18.90
N ARG A 177 16.89 16.26 19.13
CA ARG A 177 17.84 15.13 19.20
C ARG A 177 18.57 14.87 17.87
N LEU A 178 17.96 15.27 16.76
CA LEU A 178 18.58 15.20 15.43
C LEU A 178 19.50 16.41 15.15
N GLY A 179 19.44 17.45 15.98
CA GLY A 179 20.22 18.68 15.86
C GLY A 179 19.44 19.86 15.27
N TYR A 180 18.14 19.70 14.97
CA TYR A 180 17.34 20.67 14.20
C TYR A 180 16.22 21.33 15.03
N GLY A 181 16.44 21.50 16.34
CA GLY A 181 15.50 22.20 17.23
C GLY A 181 15.56 23.73 17.13
N THR A 182 14.88 24.43 18.05
CA THR A 182 14.80 25.90 18.09
C THR A 182 16.17 26.61 18.10
N GLN A 183 17.17 26.02 18.79
CA GLN A 183 18.53 26.56 18.81
C GLN A 183 19.16 26.60 17.41
N PHE A 184 18.99 25.53 16.63
CA PHE A 184 19.48 25.47 15.25
C PHE A 184 18.78 26.51 14.37
N MET A 185 17.46 26.62 14.47
CA MET A 185 16.67 27.61 13.72
C MET A 185 17.11 29.05 14.05
N THR A 186 17.45 29.31 15.31
CA THR A 186 17.96 30.61 15.76
C THR A 186 19.34 30.92 15.16
N GLU A 187 20.27 29.96 15.20
CA GLU A 187 21.62 30.15 14.63
C GLU A 187 21.58 30.27 13.10
N LEU A 188 20.72 29.50 12.44
CA LEU A 188 20.44 29.62 11.01
C LEU A 188 19.97 31.04 10.65
N ALA A 189 18.97 31.55 11.36
CA ALA A 189 18.43 32.89 11.13
C ALA A 189 19.49 33.98 11.29
N LYS A 190 20.35 33.88 12.32
CA LYS A 190 21.49 34.78 12.50
C LYS A 190 22.48 34.71 11.34
N LYS A 191 22.83 33.49 10.92
CA LYS A 191 23.81 33.26 9.85
C LYS A 191 23.36 33.85 8.51
N ARG A 192 22.08 33.68 8.15
CA ARG A 192 21.52 34.18 6.88
C ARG A 192 21.05 35.64 6.94
N GLY A 193 20.98 36.25 8.12
CA GLY A 193 20.48 37.62 8.30
C GLY A 193 18.97 37.79 8.05
N HIS A 194 18.22 36.69 8.03
CA HIS A 194 16.77 36.66 7.77
C HIS A 194 16.07 35.79 8.81
N GLY A 195 15.05 36.35 9.46
CA GLY A 195 14.31 35.67 10.53
C GLY A 195 13.60 34.41 10.06
N VAL A 196 13.37 33.46 10.98
CA VAL A 196 12.59 32.24 10.71
C VAL A 196 11.38 32.19 11.62
N VAL A 197 10.26 31.68 11.10
CA VAL A 197 9.09 31.35 11.90
C VAL A 197 9.09 29.84 12.12
N TYR A 198 9.24 29.42 13.37
CA TYR A 198 9.16 28.01 13.73
C TYR A 198 7.84 27.79 14.45
N VAL A 199 7.02 26.85 13.98
CA VAL A 199 5.78 26.47 14.66
C VAL A 199 5.83 24.99 14.94
N ASN A 200 5.66 24.63 16.21
CA ASN A 200 5.55 23.24 16.60
C ASN A 200 4.24 22.96 17.31
N GLU A 201 3.75 21.74 17.12
CA GLU A 201 2.56 21.24 17.80
C GLU A 201 2.85 19.93 18.54
N ASN A 202 2.05 19.65 19.57
CA ASN A 202 2.04 18.35 20.23
C ASN A 202 0.68 18.06 20.91
N CYS A 203 0.58 16.93 21.60
CA CYS A 203 -0.63 16.54 22.31
C CYS A 203 -0.93 17.41 23.56
N PHE A 204 0.04 17.55 24.48
CA PHE A 204 -0.20 18.02 25.86
C PHE A 204 0.23 19.47 26.14
N GLY A 205 0.76 20.18 25.16
CA GLY A 205 1.46 21.46 25.37
C GLY A 205 2.90 21.27 25.87
N TYR A 206 3.55 22.38 26.23
CA TYR A 206 4.98 22.44 26.56
C TYR A 206 5.26 22.64 28.05
N GLU A 207 4.21 22.62 28.88
CA GLU A 207 4.27 22.77 30.33
C GLU A 207 3.48 21.64 31.01
N GLY A 208 3.83 21.33 32.27
CA GLY A 208 3.16 20.31 33.07
C GLY A 208 3.74 18.90 32.92
N GLU A 209 3.21 17.96 33.72
CA GLU A 209 3.72 16.60 33.88
C GLU A 209 3.61 15.70 32.64
N TRP A 210 2.78 16.08 31.66
CA TRP A 210 2.59 15.34 30.41
C TRP A 210 3.28 15.98 29.22
N ALA A 211 3.96 17.12 29.38
CA ALA A 211 4.58 17.86 28.27
C ALA A 211 5.59 17.05 27.44
N SER A 212 6.24 16.05 28.04
CA SER A 212 7.20 15.17 27.36
C SER A 212 6.58 13.90 26.77
N ARG A 213 5.29 13.63 27.03
CA ARG A 213 4.63 12.38 26.62
C ARG A 213 4.24 12.43 25.14
N PRO A 214 4.33 11.31 24.42
CA PRO A 214 3.70 11.20 23.11
C PRO A 214 2.18 11.18 23.27
N GLY A 215 1.45 11.65 22.26
CA GLY A 215 0.00 11.53 22.26
C GLY A 215 -0.62 11.80 20.89
N TRP A 216 -1.90 11.49 20.82
CA TRP A 216 -2.80 11.70 19.69
C TRP A 216 -4.05 12.41 20.20
N GLN A 217 -4.90 12.92 19.31
CA GLN A 217 -6.09 13.66 19.73
C GLN A 217 -6.92 12.87 20.75
N GLN A 218 -7.17 11.58 20.53
CA GLN A 218 -8.02 10.77 21.43
C GLN A 218 -7.51 10.78 22.88
N ILE A 219 -6.19 10.90 23.06
CA ILE A 219 -5.57 10.99 24.39
C ILE A 219 -5.79 12.38 25.00
N ALA A 220 -5.71 13.44 24.19
CA ALA A 220 -6.08 14.79 24.62
C ALA A 220 -7.56 14.83 25.01
N ASP A 221 -8.45 14.32 24.16
CA ASP A 221 -9.91 14.29 24.39
C ASP A 221 -10.27 13.59 25.70
N CYS A 222 -9.58 12.49 26.02
CA CYS A 222 -9.77 11.76 27.27
C CYS A 222 -9.29 12.57 28.49
N VAL A 223 -8.11 13.18 28.42
CA VAL A 223 -7.51 13.85 29.58
C VAL A 223 -8.14 15.22 29.87
N THR A 224 -8.67 15.90 28.85
CA THR A 224 -9.38 17.17 28.99
C THR A 224 -10.84 16.99 29.43
N GLY A 225 -11.36 15.76 29.38
CA GLY A 225 -12.76 15.45 29.65
C GLY A 225 -13.69 15.67 28.46
N LEU A 226 -13.18 15.99 27.28
CA LEU A 226 -13.98 16.12 26.06
C LEU A 226 -14.72 14.81 25.73
N ALA A 227 -14.06 13.67 25.94
CA ALA A 227 -14.69 12.35 25.75
C ALA A 227 -15.89 12.15 26.69
N TRP A 228 -15.82 12.65 27.93
CA TRP A 228 -16.95 12.60 28.86
C TRP A 228 -18.11 13.49 28.43
N GLU A 229 -17.83 14.69 27.93
CA GLU A 229 -18.88 15.57 27.39
C GLU A 229 -19.53 14.99 26.14
N GLN A 230 -18.78 14.30 25.29
CA GLN A 230 -19.32 13.58 24.15
C GLN A 230 -20.27 12.46 24.59
N GLY A 231 -19.90 11.66 25.60
CA GLY A 231 -20.77 10.65 26.20
C GLY A 231 -22.06 11.25 26.77
N LYS A 232 -21.95 12.32 27.57
CA LYS A 232 -23.10 13.07 28.10
C LYS A 232 -23.99 13.61 26.98
N PHE A 233 -23.40 14.17 25.92
CA PHE A 233 -24.14 14.64 24.75
C PHE A 233 -24.93 13.50 24.09
N MET A 234 -24.40 12.28 24.09
CA MET A 234 -25.06 11.08 23.56
C MET A 234 -26.07 10.46 24.53
N GLY A 235 -26.16 10.96 25.77
CA GLY A 235 -27.07 10.46 26.79
C GLY A 235 -26.59 9.18 27.48
N ILE A 236 -25.28 8.93 27.49
CA ILE A 236 -24.64 7.78 28.13
C ILE A 236 -23.64 8.25 29.19
N ASP A 237 -23.55 7.49 30.29
CA ASP A 237 -22.68 7.81 31.43
C ASP A 237 -21.32 7.11 31.32
N GLU A 238 -20.64 7.32 30.20
CA GLU A 238 -19.30 6.80 29.92
C GLU A 238 -18.58 7.70 28.90
N PRO A 239 -17.24 7.75 28.88
CA PRO A 239 -16.50 8.60 27.95
C PRO A 239 -16.50 8.01 26.53
N ILE A 240 -16.75 8.85 25.54
CA ILE A 240 -16.72 8.48 24.12
C ILE A 240 -15.81 9.45 23.38
N VAL A 241 -14.82 8.93 22.68
CA VAL A 241 -13.99 9.77 21.81
C VAL A 241 -14.87 10.39 20.71
N PRO A 242 -14.79 11.71 20.46
CA PRO A 242 -15.47 12.36 19.34
C PRO A 242 -15.23 11.64 18.01
N PRO A 243 -16.26 11.51 17.15
CA PRO A 243 -16.16 10.68 15.95
C PRO A 243 -15.33 11.25 14.82
N PHE A 244 -14.99 12.53 14.89
CA PHE A 244 -14.14 13.19 13.92
C PHE A 244 -12.96 13.86 14.63
N PRO A 245 -11.81 14.00 13.96
CA PRO A 245 -10.60 14.55 14.56
C PRO A 245 -10.67 16.09 14.63
N ILE A 246 -11.67 16.60 15.37
CA ILE A 246 -11.99 18.02 15.50
C ILE A 246 -10.82 18.79 16.11
N SER A 247 -10.16 18.22 17.12
CA SER A 247 -9.06 18.86 17.82
C SER A 247 -7.77 18.87 17.02
N ASP A 248 -7.54 17.85 16.17
CA ASP A 248 -6.44 17.86 15.21
C ASP A 248 -6.62 18.99 14.20
N TYR A 249 -7.75 19.04 13.48
CA TYR A 249 -8.01 20.12 12.51
C TYR A 249 -7.97 21.50 13.17
N GLY A 250 -8.57 21.59 14.37
CA GLY A 250 -8.57 22.79 15.18
C GLY A 250 -7.18 23.28 15.58
N THR A 251 -6.33 22.37 16.04
CA THR A 251 -4.93 22.65 16.37
C THR A 251 -4.16 23.05 15.13
N GLY A 252 -4.45 22.43 13.98
CA GLY A 252 -3.95 22.86 12.68
C GLY A 252 -4.30 24.30 12.33
N CYS A 253 -5.56 24.71 12.56
CA CYS A 253 -5.99 26.10 12.39
C CYS A 253 -5.24 27.06 13.33
N ILE A 254 -5.10 26.71 14.62
CA ILE A 254 -4.35 27.53 15.58
C ILE A 254 -2.89 27.67 15.16
N GLY A 255 -2.27 26.56 14.75
CA GLY A 255 -0.87 26.57 14.32
C GLY A 255 -0.64 27.38 13.04
N ALA A 256 -1.57 27.36 12.09
CA ALA A 256 -1.52 28.23 10.92
C ALA A 256 -1.65 29.71 11.29
N ILE A 257 -2.53 30.05 12.24
CA ILE A 257 -2.65 31.40 12.79
C ILE A 257 -1.33 31.82 13.47
N ALA A 258 -0.69 30.92 14.21
CA ALA A 258 0.61 31.18 14.84
C ALA A 258 1.71 31.43 13.79
N ALA A 259 1.74 30.65 12.70
CA ALA A 259 2.67 30.86 11.58
C ALA A 259 2.46 32.23 10.91
N LEU A 260 1.21 32.56 10.55
CA LEU A 260 0.86 33.84 9.92
C LEU A 260 1.16 35.03 10.84
N THR A 261 0.89 34.89 12.14
CA THR A 261 1.23 35.92 13.14
C THR A 261 2.73 36.10 13.28
N GLY A 262 3.49 34.99 13.29
CA GLY A 262 4.95 35.04 13.32
C GLY A 262 5.53 35.71 12.07
N LEU A 263 4.96 35.45 10.90
CA LEU A 263 5.35 36.08 9.64
C LEU A 263 5.03 37.58 9.63
N TYR A 264 3.84 37.96 10.09
CA TYR A 264 3.45 39.35 10.25
C TYR A 264 4.40 40.10 11.19
N ASN A 265 4.71 39.51 12.35
CA ASN A 265 5.63 40.12 13.31
C ASN A 265 7.06 40.20 12.75
N ARG A 266 7.53 39.18 12.03
CA ARG A 266 8.82 39.24 11.32
C ARG A 266 8.86 40.37 10.29
N ALA A 267 7.78 40.57 9.53
CA ALA A 267 7.70 41.60 8.50
C ALA A 267 7.60 43.04 9.08
N THR A 268 6.95 43.20 10.24
CA THR A 268 6.67 44.53 10.82
C THR A 268 7.65 44.95 11.92
N ILE A 269 8.18 43.99 12.68
CA ILE A 269 9.08 44.21 13.82
C ILE A 269 10.48 43.64 13.55
N GLY A 270 10.60 42.62 12.71
CA GLY A 270 11.84 41.87 12.49
C GLY A 270 11.99 40.67 13.43
N GLY A 271 13.14 39.99 13.34
CA GLY A 271 13.50 38.86 14.21
C GLY A 271 12.91 37.51 13.79
N SER A 272 13.12 36.50 14.64
CA SER A 272 12.57 35.15 14.49
C SER A 272 11.45 34.94 15.51
N TRP A 273 10.45 34.13 15.15
CA TRP A 273 9.26 33.91 15.97
C TRP A 273 9.01 32.42 16.16
N HIS A 274 8.56 32.06 17.36
CA HIS A 274 8.24 30.68 17.73
C HIS A 274 6.78 30.60 18.14
N GLY A 275 5.97 29.89 17.34
CA GLY A 275 4.59 29.55 17.64
C GLY A 275 4.49 28.15 18.24
N MET A 276 3.58 27.98 19.20
CA MET A 276 3.31 26.70 19.85
C MET A 276 1.81 26.43 19.82
N ALA A 277 1.40 25.22 19.47
CA ALA A 277 0.02 24.77 19.52
C ALA A 277 -0.07 23.40 20.20
N SER A 278 -1.22 23.06 20.78
CA SER A 278 -1.44 21.68 21.23
C SER A 278 -2.89 21.25 21.19
N LEU A 279 -3.10 19.94 21.01
CA LEU A 279 -4.42 19.31 20.99
C LEU A 279 -5.20 19.62 22.27
N MET A 280 -4.54 19.44 23.42
CA MET A 280 -5.12 19.74 24.73
C MET A 280 -5.54 21.21 24.88
N GLN A 281 -4.74 22.16 24.37
CA GLN A 281 -5.12 23.58 24.43
C GLN A 281 -6.29 23.90 23.52
N TYR A 282 -6.42 23.21 22.38
CA TYR A 282 -7.58 23.34 21.52
C TYR A 282 -8.85 22.78 22.18
N ASP A 283 -8.77 21.64 22.87
CA ASP A 283 -9.91 21.11 23.63
C ASP A 283 -10.39 22.11 24.70
N LEU A 284 -9.46 22.72 25.44
CA LEU A 284 -9.80 23.76 26.41
C LEU A 284 -10.45 24.98 25.76
N LEU A 285 -10.09 25.31 24.51
CA LEU A 285 -10.76 26.33 23.73
C LEU A 285 -12.20 25.91 23.36
N LEU A 286 -12.43 24.64 23.00
CA LEU A 286 -13.78 24.11 22.76
C LEU A 286 -14.66 24.25 24.01
N PHE A 287 -14.13 23.89 25.18
CA PHE A 287 -14.84 24.09 26.46
C PHE A 287 -15.17 25.57 26.71
N LYS A 288 -14.25 26.47 26.38
CA LYS A 288 -14.46 27.92 26.53
C LYS A 288 -15.51 28.46 25.54
N ALA A 289 -15.64 27.87 24.36
CA ALA A 289 -16.68 28.22 23.39
C ALA A 289 -18.09 27.83 23.90
N GLY A 290 -18.17 26.82 24.77
CA GLY A 290 -19.39 26.39 25.42
C GLY A 290 -20.20 25.40 24.57
N LEU A 291 -21.20 24.79 25.21
CA LEU A 291 -22.10 23.83 24.57
C LEU A 291 -23.24 24.52 23.84
N TYR A 292 -23.78 23.86 22.82
CA TYR A 292 -25.02 24.29 22.18
C TYR A 292 -26.20 24.29 23.18
N PRO A 293 -27.24 25.12 22.96
CA PRO A 293 -28.48 25.06 23.73
C PRO A 293 -29.12 23.67 23.75
N ALA A 294 -29.85 23.34 24.83
CA ALA A 294 -30.37 21.98 25.07
C ALA A 294 -31.33 21.48 23.98
N ASP A 295 -32.14 22.37 23.40
CA ASP A 295 -33.04 22.11 22.29
C ASP A 295 -32.28 21.79 20.99
N VAL A 296 -31.19 22.52 20.72
CA VAL A 296 -30.28 22.24 19.60
C VAL A 296 -29.62 20.87 19.78
N GLN A 297 -29.10 20.58 20.98
CA GLN A 297 -28.52 19.27 21.26
C GLN A 297 -29.53 18.13 21.08
N ALA A 298 -30.77 18.30 21.53
CA ALA A 298 -31.82 17.32 21.35
C ALA A 298 -32.15 17.09 19.86
N SER A 299 -32.19 18.16 19.07
CA SER A 299 -32.36 18.07 17.61
C SER A 299 -31.19 17.32 16.96
N LEU A 300 -29.95 17.64 17.32
CA LEU A 300 -28.75 16.99 16.77
C LEU A 300 -28.73 15.50 17.09
N ARG A 301 -29.03 15.10 18.34
CA ARG A 301 -29.18 13.69 18.73
C ARG A 301 -30.23 12.96 17.90
N LYS A 302 -31.38 13.61 17.67
CA LYS A 302 -32.47 13.03 16.87
C LYS A 302 -32.05 12.83 15.41
N SER A 303 -31.33 13.79 14.83
CA SER A 303 -30.83 13.70 13.45
C SER A 303 -29.68 12.70 13.29
N ALA A 304 -28.83 12.56 14.31
CA ALA A 304 -27.71 11.62 14.33
C ALA A 304 -28.14 10.15 14.13
N GLY A 305 -29.35 9.78 14.55
CA GLY A 305 -29.88 8.43 14.38
C GLY A 305 -29.27 7.38 15.33
N GLU A 306 -29.72 6.13 15.20
CA GLU A 306 -29.37 5.06 16.15
C GLU A 306 -27.89 4.65 16.12
N SER A 307 -27.19 4.80 15.00
CA SER A 307 -25.78 4.39 14.86
C SER A 307 -24.86 5.14 15.84
N LEU A 308 -25.07 6.45 16.01
CA LEU A 308 -24.34 7.24 17.00
C LEU A 308 -24.70 6.81 18.43
N SER A 309 -25.97 6.50 18.72
CA SER A 309 -26.41 6.11 20.07
C SER A 309 -25.85 4.74 20.56
N GLN A 310 -25.41 3.90 19.63
CA GLN A 310 -24.81 2.60 19.93
C GLN A 310 -23.32 2.68 20.23
N MET A 311 -22.68 3.83 20.03
CA MET A 311 -21.25 3.95 20.31
C MET A 311 -20.95 3.78 21.80
N ARG A 312 -19.84 3.12 22.10
CA ARG A 312 -19.37 2.82 23.45
C ARG A 312 -17.90 3.17 23.61
N HIS A 313 -17.46 3.33 24.86
CA HIS A 313 -16.06 3.69 25.18
C HIS A 313 -15.04 2.69 24.62
N SER A 314 -15.45 1.43 24.44
CA SER A 314 -14.63 0.33 23.92
C SER A 314 -14.57 0.26 22.39
N HIS A 315 -15.33 1.09 21.67
CA HIS A 315 -15.28 1.08 20.21
C HIS A 315 -14.00 1.70 19.67
N SER A 316 -13.45 1.08 18.64
CA SER A 316 -12.31 1.61 17.92
C SER A 316 -12.67 2.89 17.17
N VAL A 317 -11.65 3.68 16.82
CA VAL A 317 -11.83 4.89 16.00
C VAL A 317 -12.50 4.58 14.66
N ASP A 318 -12.23 3.41 14.06
CA ASP A 318 -12.84 2.97 12.80
C ASP A 318 -14.34 2.71 12.97
N GLN A 319 -14.73 2.05 14.07
CA GLN A 319 -16.14 1.81 14.38
C GLN A 319 -16.89 3.11 14.65
N ILE A 320 -16.27 4.01 15.42
CA ILE A 320 -16.83 5.33 15.75
C ILE A 320 -17.00 6.17 14.46
N SER A 321 -15.96 6.25 13.63
CA SER A 321 -15.96 7.00 12.37
C SER A 321 -16.97 6.43 11.38
N GLY A 322 -17.05 5.10 11.28
CA GLY A 322 -18.03 4.40 10.43
C GLY A 322 -19.47 4.70 10.84
N ALA A 323 -19.77 4.67 12.14
CA ALA A 323 -21.10 5.01 12.66
C ALA A 323 -21.51 6.45 12.33
N ALA A 324 -20.57 7.39 12.39
CA ALA A 324 -20.78 8.78 12.03
C ALA A 324 -20.95 8.98 10.52
N LEU A 325 -20.16 8.31 9.68
CA LEU A 325 -20.28 8.37 8.22
C LEU A 325 -21.63 7.81 7.73
N LEU A 326 -22.09 6.70 8.30
CA LEU A 326 -23.42 6.14 7.99
C LEU A 326 -24.55 7.12 8.35
N SER A 327 -24.40 7.83 9.48
CA SER A 327 -25.34 8.88 9.87
C SER A 327 -25.33 10.05 8.87
N MET A 328 -24.16 10.48 8.43
CA MET A 328 -24.03 11.54 7.42
C MET A 328 -24.66 11.13 6.08
N GLN A 329 -24.38 9.92 5.58
CA GLN A 329 -24.97 9.42 4.33
C GLN A 329 -26.49 9.33 4.38
N LYS A 330 -27.05 8.94 5.53
CA LYS A 330 -28.51 8.91 5.74
C LYS A 330 -29.14 10.30 5.69
N ASN A 331 -28.47 11.29 6.28
CA ASN A 331 -28.98 12.66 6.38
C ASN A 331 -28.72 13.49 5.11
N TYR A 332 -27.69 13.14 4.34
CA TYR A 332 -27.26 13.85 3.13
C TYR A 332 -27.11 12.87 1.96
N PRO A 333 -28.21 12.30 1.43
CA PRO A 333 -28.15 11.24 0.41
C PRO A 333 -27.58 11.69 -0.94
N ASP A 334 -27.47 13.00 -1.20
CA ASP A 334 -26.80 13.55 -2.38
C ASP A 334 -25.26 13.49 -2.27
N SER A 335 -24.72 13.16 -1.08
CA SER A 335 -23.29 13.01 -0.82
C SER A 335 -22.76 11.60 -1.14
N LYS A 336 -23.49 10.81 -1.94
CA LYS A 336 -23.16 9.42 -2.27
C LYS A 336 -21.81 9.23 -2.97
N ASP A 337 -21.25 10.27 -3.57
CA ASP A 337 -19.93 10.23 -4.22
C ASP A 337 -18.74 10.32 -3.25
N ILE A 338 -18.96 10.58 -1.96
CA ILE A 338 -17.86 10.68 -0.96
C ILE A 338 -17.24 9.31 -0.64
N SER A 339 -17.90 8.20 -0.99
CA SER A 339 -17.46 6.85 -0.59
C SER A 339 -16.68 6.05 -1.63
N ASN A 340 -16.43 6.52 -2.86
CA ASN A 340 -15.71 5.70 -3.85
C ASN A 340 -14.25 5.37 -3.48
N GLY A 341 -13.70 5.93 -2.39
CA GLY A 341 -12.44 5.51 -1.76
C GLY A 341 -12.58 4.76 -0.42
N ALA A 342 -13.80 4.56 0.07
CA ALA A 342 -14.11 4.03 1.41
C ALA A 342 -15.32 3.07 1.45
N ILE A 343 -15.68 2.42 0.32
CA ILE A 343 -16.65 1.31 0.33
C ILE A 343 -15.94 0.06 0.89
N GLY A 344 -15.88 0.02 2.22
CA GLY A 344 -15.67 -1.17 3.04
C GLY A 344 -16.62 -1.21 4.23
N ALA A 345 -17.70 -0.43 4.21
CA ALA A 345 -18.61 -0.26 5.35
C ALA A 345 -20.08 -0.61 5.00
N GLU A 346 -20.28 -1.79 4.42
CA GLU A 346 -21.36 -2.66 4.88
C GLU A 346 -20.70 -3.85 5.58
N LYS A 347 -20.63 -3.79 6.91
CA LYS A 347 -20.58 -4.98 7.77
C LYS A 347 -21.03 -4.66 9.17
N VAL A 348 -22.34 -4.81 9.35
CA VAL A 348 -22.91 -5.34 10.57
C VAL A 348 -22.21 -6.69 10.85
N GLY A 349 -21.28 -6.71 11.81
CA GLY A 349 -20.79 -7.92 12.48
C GLY A 349 -20.53 -9.17 11.62
N GLY A 350 -19.85 -9.06 10.49
CA GLY A 350 -19.49 -10.23 9.68
C GLY A 350 -18.16 -10.07 8.96
N THR A 351 -17.31 -11.09 8.96
CA THR A 351 -16.10 -11.19 8.13
C THR A 351 -16.42 -10.97 6.64
N LEU A 352 -15.60 -10.23 5.86
CA LEU A 352 -15.79 -10.04 4.40
C LEU A 352 -16.07 -11.38 3.72
N GLY A 353 -17.34 -11.59 3.36
CA GLY A 353 -17.86 -12.89 2.97
C GLY A 353 -17.78 -13.10 1.47
N GLN A 354 -18.45 -14.14 0.99
CA GLN A 354 -18.43 -14.51 -0.42
C GLN A 354 -18.96 -13.41 -1.35
N GLU A 355 -19.92 -12.61 -0.89
CA GLU A 355 -20.47 -11.46 -1.63
C GLU A 355 -19.41 -10.42 -2.04
N PHE A 356 -18.40 -10.20 -1.18
CA PHE A 356 -17.29 -9.30 -1.51
C PHE A 356 -16.43 -9.87 -2.64
N THR A 357 -16.15 -11.18 -2.60
CA THR A 357 -15.42 -11.87 -3.68
C THR A 357 -16.16 -11.76 -5.00
N GLU A 358 -17.49 -11.96 -5.00
CA GLU A 358 -18.33 -11.81 -6.18
C GLU A 358 -18.31 -10.38 -6.72
N HIS A 359 -18.35 -9.37 -5.86
CA HIS A 359 -18.25 -7.97 -6.26
C HIS A 359 -16.93 -7.68 -6.99
N VAL A 360 -15.80 -8.16 -6.46
CA VAL A 360 -14.48 -8.00 -7.09
C VAL A 360 -14.42 -8.71 -8.44
N ILE A 361 -15.01 -9.90 -8.55
CA ILE A 361 -15.10 -10.63 -9.83
C ILE A 361 -15.97 -9.85 -10.85
N HIS A 362 -17.08 -9.25 -10.41
CA HIS A 362 -17.99 -8.48 -11.26
C HIS A 362 -17.44 -7.12 -11.69
N ALA A 363 -16.42 -6.60 -11.02
CA ALA A 363 -15.72 -5.37 -11.43
C ALA A 363 -15.03 -5.52 -12.80
N MET A 364 -14.79 -6.74 -13.28
CA MET A 364 -14.28 -6.98 -14.63
C MET A 364 -15.31 -6.54 -15.70
N GLY A 365 -14.95 -5.50 -16.47
CA GLY A 365 -15.83 -4.91 -17.48
C GLY A 365 -16.29 -5.87 -18.59
N PRO A 366 -17.43 -5.60 -19.24
CA PRO A 366 -18.11 -6.55 -20.15
C PRO A 366 -17.30 -6.94 -21.40
N LYS A 367 -16.24 -6.20 -21.74
CA LYS A 367 -15.35 -6.47 -22.89
C LYS A 367 -14.13 -7.35 -22.56
N THR A 368 -13.96 -7.78 -21.31
CA THR A 368 -12.83 -8.65 -20.92
C THR A 368 -12.83 -9.94 -21.73
N ASN A 369 -11.66 -10.35 -22.23
CA ASN A 369 -11.47 -11.60 -22.97
C ASN A 369 -12.06 -12.79 -22.17
N PRO A 370 -12.85 -13.68 -22.79
CA PRO A 370 -13.52 -14.77 -22.07
C PRO A 370 -12.58 -15.69 -21.28
N ARG A 371 -11.40 -16.00 -21.83
CA ARG A 371 -10.40 -16.83 -21.14
C ARG A 371 -9.77 -16.07 -19.98
N LEU A 372 -9.46 -14.79 -20.16
CA LEU A 372 -8.93 -13.96 -19.09
C LEU A 372 -9.94 -13.82 -17.93
N ARG A 373 -11.22 -13.62 -18.25
CA ARG A 373 -12.29 -13.58 -17.25
C ARG A 373 -12.36 -14.87 -16.46
N GLN A 374 -12.32 -16.03 -17.13
CA GLN A 374 -12.33 -17.33 -16.46
C GLN A 374 -11.14 -17.49 -15.50
N VAL A 375 -9.92 -17.18 -15.96
CA VAL A 375 -8.69 -17.33 -15.16
C VAL A 375 -8.71 -16.37 -13.96
N MET A 376 -9.00 -15.09 -14.19
CA MET A 376 -8.99 -14.08 -13.13
C MET A 376 -10.11 -14.32 -12.10
N SER A 377 -11.30 -14.75 -12.53
CA SER A 377 -12.38 -15.14 -11.61
C SER A 377 -11.95 -16.25 -10.67
N SER A 378 -11.33 -17.31 -11.20
CA SER A 378 -10.84 -18.43 -10.38
C SER A 378 -9.70 -17.99 -9.46
N PHE A 379 -8.75 -17.20 -9.96
CA PHE A 379 -7.66 -16.66 -9.15
C PHE A 379 -8.15 -15.81 -7.97
N ILE A 380 -9.05 -14.85 -8.24
CA ILE A 380 -9.65 -13.98 -7.21
C ILE A 380 -10.41 -14.82 -6.17
N GLN A 381 -11.16 -15.83 -6.62
CA GLN A 381 -11.88 -16.72 -5.72
C GLN A 381 -10.91 -17.44 -4.77
N HIS A 382 -9.92 -18.15 -5.31
CA HIS A 382 -8.99 -18.95 -4.49
C HIS A 382 -8.14 -18.10 -3.56
N ILE A 383 -7.68 -16.92 -3.98
CA ILE A 383 -6.85 -16.07 -3.10
C ILE A 383 -7.67 -15.43 -1.97
N HIS A 384 -8.93 -15.08 -2.21
CA HIS A 384 -9.84 -14.60 -1.17
C HIS A 384 -10.22 -15.73 -0.20
N ASP A 385 -10.44 -16.95 -0.71
CA ASP A 385 -10.73 -18.12 0.13
C ASP A 385 -9.53 -18.46 1.01
N PHE A 386 -8.32 -18.48 0.45
CA PHE A 386 -7.08 -18.64 1.21
C PHE A 386 -6.96 -17.60 2.33
N ALA A 387 -7.15 -16.32 2.02
CA ALA A 387 -7.04 -15.25 3.01
C ALA A 387 -8.05 -15.41 4.16
N ARG A 388 -9.26 -15.88 3.86
CA ARG A 388 -10.27 -16.20 4.88
C ARG A 388 -9.93 -17.45 5.68
N GLU A 389 -9.48 -18.50 5.01
CA GLU A 389 -9.12 -19.79 5.60
C GLU A 389 -8.04 -19.63 6.68
N VAL A 390 -6.98 -18.88 6.36
CA VAL A 390 -5.85 -18.66 7.27
C VAL A 390 -6.03 -17.45 8.19
N GLN A 391 -7.15 -16.72 8.07
CA GLN A 391 -7.40 -15.45 8.75
C GLN A 391 -6.22 -14.47 8.61
N LEU A 392 -5.79 -14.26 7.35
CA LEU A 392 -4.56 -13.54 7.01
C LEU A 392 -4.53 -12.14 7.64
N THR A 393 -3.49 -11.85 8.42
CA THR A 393 -3.32 -10.54 9.08
C THR A 393 -2.69 -9.52 8.13
N THR A 394 -2.79 -8.24 8.50
CA THR A 394 -2.18 -7.15 7.71
C THR A 394 -0.65 -7.26 7.68
N ASP A 395 -0.01 -7.66 8.78
CA ASP A 395 1.44 -7.77 8.85
C ASP A 395 1.97 -8.93 7.98
N GLU A 396 1.28 -10.07 7.99
CA GLU A 396 1.60 -11.22 7.12
C GLU A 396 1.41 -10.88 5.64
N TRP A 397 0.31 -10.20 5.30
CA TRP A 397 0.08 -9.72 3.95
C TRP A 397 1.17 -8.74 3.50
N MET A 398 1.53 -7.76 4.34
CA MET A 398 2.58 -6.79 4.03
C MET A 398 3.95 -7.47 3.86
N LEU A 399 4.25 -8.52 4.63
CA LEU A 399 5.45 -9.32 4.45
C LEU A 399 5.45 -10.04 3.08
N ALA A 400 4.34 -10.64 2.68
CA ALA A 400 4.21 -11.27 1.36
C ALA A 400 4.36 -10.26 0.20
N VAL A 401 3.83 -9.05 0.35
CA VAL A 401 4.01 -7.96 -0.63
C VAL A 401 5.48 -7.55 -0.73
N GLN A 402 6.18 -7.40 0.40
CA GLN A 402 7.61 -7.07 0.40
C GLN A 402 8.42 -8.12 -0.35
N VAL A 403 8.10 -9.39 -0.16
CA VAL A 403 8.75 -10.48 -0.90
C VAL A 403 8.59 -10.32 -2.40
N LEU A 404 7.36 -10.12 -2.87
CA LEU A 404 7.09 -10.06 -4.30
C LEU A 404 7.85 -8.89 -4.92
N ASN A 405 7.94 -7.78 -4.20
CA ASN A 405 8.73 -6.61 -4.59
C ASN A 405 10.24 -6.92 -4.65
N GLU A 406 10.80 -7.62 -3.66
CA GLU A 406 12.22 -7.99 -3.68
C GLU A 406 12.55 -8.99 -4.79
N ALA A 407 11.68 -9.99 -5.04
CA ALA A 407 11.82 -10.88 -6.20
C ALA A 407 11.80 -10.09 -7.53
N GLY A 408 10.92 -9.09 -7.64
CA GLY A 408 10.90 -8.18 -8.78
C GLY A 408 12.22 -7.41 -8.96
N LYS A 409 12.77 -6.82 -7.89
CA LYS A 409 14.02 -6.05 -7.93
C LYS A 409 15.26 -6.89 -8.24
N MET A 410 15.27 -8.16 -7.82
CA MET A 410 16.37 -9.09 -8.10
C MET A 410 16.33 -9.65 -9.53
N SER A 411 15.20 -9.53 -10.20
CA SER A 411 15.02 -10.01 -11.57
C SER A 411 15.64 -9.05 -12.59
N ASN A 412 16.31 -9.60 -13.61
CA ASN A 412 16.92 -8.87 -14.72
C ASN A 412 16.92 -9.75 -15.99
N GLU A 413 17.55 -9.29 -17.08
CA GLU A 413 17.59 -10.03 -18.36
C GLU A 413 18.24 -11.43 -18.27
N LYS A 414 19.03 -11.68 -17.22
CA LYS A 414 19.75 -12.94 -16.98
C LYS A 414 19.17 -13.77 -15.83
N ARG A 415 18.23 -13.23 -15.02
CA ARG A 415 17.73 -13.87 -13.79
C ARG A 415 16.26 -13.52 -13.57
N ASN A 416 15.40 -14.50 -13.32
CA ASN A 416 13.98 -14.26 -13.03
C ASN A 416 13.57 -14.91 -11.70
N GLU A 417 13.59 -14.12 -10.62
CA GLU A 417 13.22 -14.61 -9.28
C GLU A 417 11.71 -14.84 -9.14
N GLY A 418 10.89 -14.15 -9.94
CA GLY A 418 9.45 -14.39 -9.96
C GLY A 418 9.13 -15.81 -10.45
N GLN A 419 9.85 -16.29 -11.47
CA GLN A 419 9.74 -17.67 -11.93
C GLN A 419 10.27 -18.66 -10.89
N LEU A 420 11.41 -18.36 -10.25
CA LEU A 420 11.94 -19.20 -9.18
C LEU A 420 10.96 -19.36 -8.00
N VAL A 421 10.21 -18.32 -7.65
CA VAL A 421 9.14 -18.42 -6.63
C VAL A 421 8.08 -19.44 -7.06
N CYS A 422 7.66 -19.42 -8.33
CA CYS A 422 6.71 -20.40 -8.87
C CYS A 422 7.24 -21.83 -8.77
N ASP A 423 8.54 -22.03 -8.98
CA ASP A 423 9.18 -23.34 -8.89
C ASP A 423 9.16 -23.85 -7.44
N VAL A 424 9.51 -22.98 -6.49
CA VAL A 424 9.57 -23.31 -5.05
C VAL A 424 8.20 -23.71 -4.49
N ILE A 425 7.13 -23.06 -4.94
CA ILE A 425 5.76 -23.41 -4.52
C ILE A 425 5.12 -24.52 -5.37
N GLY A 426 5.84 -25.06 -6.36
CA GLY A 426 5.40 -26.16 -7.22
C GLY A 426 4.43 -25.76 -8.34
N LEU A 427 4.22 -24.47 -8.58
CA LEU A 427 3.29 -23.98 -9.60
C LEU A 427 3.81 -24.24 -11.03
N GLU A 428 5.12 -24.07 -11.28
CA GLU A 428 5.69 -24.32 -12.62
C GLU A 428 5.50 -25.79 -13.03
N SER A 429 5.80 -26.73 -12.12
CA SER A 429 5.61 -28.17 -12.33
C SER A 429 4.15 -28.53 -12.63
N LEU A 430 3.20 -27.93 -11.90
CA LEU A 430 1.77 -28.18 -12.13
C LEU A 430 1.30 -27.66 -13.48
N VAL A 431 1.77 -26.47 -13.89
CA VAL A 431 1.46 -25.90 -15.21
C VAL A 431 2.05 -26.76 -16.33
N ASP A 432 3.26 -27.27 -16.16
CA ASP A 432 3.92 -28.17 -17.11
C ASP A 432 3.11 -29.46 -17.30
N ASP A 433 2.71 -30.14 -16.22
CA ASP A 433 1.89 -31.37 -16.32
C ASP A 433 0.54 -31.10 -17.00
N ILE A 434 -0.18 -30.02 -16.63
CA ILE A 434 -1.44 -29.66 -17.30
C ILE A 434 -1.24 -29.45 -18.81
N THR A 435 -0.14 -28.80 -19.19
CA THR A 435 0.21 -28.54 -20.59
C THR A 435 0.58 -29.83 -21.32
N TYR A 436 1.35 -30.71 -20.68
CA TYR A 436 1.71 -32.02 -21.19
C TYR A 436 0.47 -32.89 -21.42
N GLN A 437 -0.43 -33.01 -20.44
CA GLN A 437 -1.67 -33.78 -20.57
C GLN A 437 -2.54 -33.28 -21.73
N GLN A 438 -2.57 -31.98 -22.00
CA GLN A 438 -3.28 -31.42 -23.15
C GLN A 438 -2.62 -31.77 -24.49
N ALA A 439 -1.30 -31.95 -24.51
CA ALA A 439 -0.52 -32.34 -25.69
C ALA A 439 -0.58 -33.84 -25.98
N VAL A 440 -0.77 -34.70 -24.97
CA VAL A 440 -0.94 -36.16 -25.13
C VAL A 440 -2.33 -36.50 -25.68
N ARG A 441 -2.53 -36.31 -26.99
CA ARG A 441 -3.70 -36.82 -27.75
C ARG A 441 -3.40 -38.05 -28.60
N THR A 442 -2.21 -38.63 -28.48
CA THR A 442 -1.70 -39.68 -29.36
C THR A 442 -1.39 -40.96 -28.60
N ALA A 443 -1.59 -42.11 -29.25
CA ALA A 443 -1.45 -43.44 -28.65
C ALA A 443 0.00 -43.91 -28.38
N GLN A 444 1.02 -43.06 -28.60
CA GLN A 444 2.43 -43.38 -28.38
C GLN A 444 3.03 -42.62 -27.19
N PRO A 445 3.95 -43.23 -26.41
CA PRO A 445 4.63 -42.55 -25.31
C PRO A 445 5.53 -41.44 -25.85
N LEU A 446 5.25 -40.20 -25.46
CA LEU A 446 6.06 -39.01 -25.75
C LEU A 446 7.17 -38.85 -24.72
N THR A 447 8.24 -38.12 -25.06
CA THR A 447 9.21 -37.65 -24.07
C THR A 447 8.49 -36.74 -23.07
N GLN A 448 8.57 -37.07 -21.78
CA GLN A 448 7.98 -36.25 -20.73
C GLN A 448 8.63 -34.87 -20.71
N THR A 449 7.80 -33.85 -20.47
CA THR A 449 8.28 -32.50 -20.23
C THR A 449 8.91 -32.41 -18.84
N ALA A 450 9.68 -31.35 -18.64
CA ALA A 450 10.21 -30.98 -17.36
C ALA A 450 10.18 -29.45 -17.28
N ILE A 451 10.19 -28.93 -16.06
CA ILE A 451 10.24 -27.50 -15.79
C ILE A 451 11.43 -26.85 -16.51
N LEU A 452 11.23 -25.62 -17.01
CA LEU A 452 12.28 -24.89 -17.71
C LEU A 452 13.35 -24.41 -16.72
N GLY A 453 12.92 -23.98 -15.53
CA GLY A 453 13.77 -23.38 -14.52
C GLY A 453 14.30 -21.98 -14.92
N PRO A 454 14.88 -21.24 -13.97
CA PRO A 454 15.21 -19.82 -14.15
C PRO A 454 16.53 -19.58 -14.91
N PHE A 455 17.24 -20.65 -15.29
CA PHE A 455 18.59 -20.57 -15.83
C PHE A 455 18.66 -20.68 -17.36
N TRP A 456 17.52 -20.74 -18.05
CA TRP A 456 17.49 -20.72 -19.51
C TRP A 456 17.82 -19.32 -20.06
N ARG A 457 18.53 -19.28 -21.19
CA ARG A 457 18.94 -18.04 -21.87
C ARG A 457 18.54 -18.07 -23.34
N SER A 458 17.85 -17.03 -23.78
CA SER A 458 17.38 -16.90 -25.16
C SER A 458 18.52 -16.77 -26.18
N ASP A 459 19.63 -16.15 -25.77
CA ASP A 459 20.81 -15.87 -26.59
C ASP A 459 21.80 -17.04 -26.69
N THR A 460 21.43 -18.24 -26.23
CA THR A 460 22.28 -19.46 -26.32
C THR A 460 22.73 -19.72 -27.77
N PRO A 461 24.05 -19.91 -28.03
CA PRO A 461 24.60 -20.01 -29.39
C PRO A 461 24.35 -21.37 -30.04
N VAL A 462 24.23 -21.36 -31.37
CA VAL A 462 24.17 -22.58 -32.19
C VAL A 462 25.57 -23.19 -32.33
N ARG A 463 25.67 -24.51 -32.19
CA ARG A 463 26.93 -25.27 -32.26
C ARG A 463 26.78 -26.47 -33.20
N GLU A 464 27.90 -26.92 -33.76
CA GLU A 464 27.94 -28.08 -34.65
C GLU A 464 27.77 -29.39 -33.87
N ASN A 465 27.06 -30.39 -34.44
CA ASN A 465 26.97 -31.71 -33.83
C ASN A 465 28.35 -32.36 -33.67
N GLY A 466 28.54 -33.06 -32.55
CA GLY A 466 29.80 -33.69 -32.17
C GLY A 466 30.79 -32.75 -31.48
N THR A 467 30.47 -31.47 -31.32
CA THR A 467 31.32 -30.49 -30.61
C THR A 467 31.00 -30.42 -29.11
N THR A 468 31.64 -29.52 -28.36
CA THR A 468 31.50 -29.39 -26.91
C THR A 468 30.65 -28.18 -26.51
N ILE A 469 29.93 -28.30 -25.39
CA ILE A 469 29.37 -27.16 -24.66
C ILE A 469 30.24 -26.74 -23.47
N SER A 470 31.24 -27.54 -23.07
CA SER A 470 32.15 -27.22 -21.96
C SER A 470 33.39 -26.47 -22.46
N PHE A 471 33.56 -25.25 -21.96
CA PHE A 471 34.69 -24.36 -22.20
C PHE A 471 35.31 -24.01 -20.84
N ASN A 472 36.65 -23.94 -20.75
CA ASN A 472 37.34 -23.79 -19.46
C ASN A 472 36.94 -24.86 -18.42
N THR A 473 36.90 -26.12 -18.85
CA THR A 473 36.49 -27.26 -18.02
C THR A 473 37.22 -27.30 -16.66
N PRO A 474 36.48 -27.29 -15.53
CA PRO A 474 37.06 -27.47 -14.20
C PRO A 474 37.86 -28.78 -14.10
N LYS A 475 38.93 -28.77 -13.30
CA LYS A 475 39.85 -29.93 -13.17
C LYS A 475 39.17 -31.20 -12.66
N ASP A 476 38.10 -31.05 -11.89
CA ASP A 476 37.27 -32.11 -11.33
C ASP A 476 36.10 -32.53 -12.24
N GLY A 477 35.90 -31.83 -13.36
CA GLY A 477 34.87 -32.12 -14.36
C GLY A 477 35.11 -33.43 -15.11
N LYS A 478 34.09 -34.28 -15.16
CA LYS A 478 34.11 -35.51 -15.96
C LYS A 478 33.34 -35.28 -17.26
N THR A 479 34.02 -35.34 -18.40
CA THR A 479 33.35 -35.20 -19.71
C THR A 479 32.43 -36.38 -20.00
N ALA A 480 31.23 -36.09 -20.51
CA ALA A 480 30.26 -37.05 -21.02
C ALA A 480 29.97 -36.75 -22.50
N TYR A 481 29.70 -37.79 -23.28
CA TYR A 481 29.23 -37.66 -24.66
C TYR A 481 27.72 -37.93 -24.69
N MET A 482 26.95 -36.90 -25.06
CA MET A 482 25.50 -36.96 -25.16
C MET A 482 25.10 -37.07 -26.63
N PHE A 483 24.20 -37.99 -26.95
CA PHE A 483 23.69 -38.15 -28.31
C PHE A 483 22.26 -38.70 -28.28
N GLY A 484 21.50 -38.42 -29.32
CA GLY A 484 20.12 -38.88 -29.43
C GLY A 484 19.54 -38.68 -30.82
N LYS A 485 18.25 -39.00 -30.95
CA LYS A 485 17.49 -38.82 -32.18
C LYS A 485 16.08 -38.31 -31.85
N ILE A 486 15.67 -37.24 -32.52
CA ILE A 486 14.31 -36.68 -32.41
C ILE A 486 13.44 -37.33 -33.48
N THR A 487 12.30 -37.89 -33.06
CA THR A 487 11.36 -38.58 -33.95
C THR A 487 9.93 -38.04 -33.80
N SER A 488 9.18 -38.04 -34.90
CA SER A 488 7.75 -37.76 -34.88
C SER A 488 6.99 -38.93 -34.25
N ALA A 489 6.10 -38.63 -33.30
CA ALA A 489 5.26 -39.63 -32.64
C ALA A 489 4.24 -40.27 -33.61
N ASP A 490 3.77 -39.52 -34.60
CA ASP A 490 2.80 -40.05 -35.57
C ASP A 490 3.45 -40.98 -36.61
N THR A 491 4.68 -40.67 -37.03
CA THR A 491 5.33 -41.34 -38.18
C THR A 491 6.54 -42.20 -37.81
N GLY A 492 7.08 -42.05 -36.60
CA GLY A 492 8.32 -42.69 -36.15
C GLY A 492 9.59 -42.24 -36.89
N LYS A 493 9.47 -41.32 -37.86
CA LYS A 493 10.60 -40.83 -38.67
C LYS A 493 11.38 -39.76 -37.92
N GLY A 494 12.67 -39.68 -38.22
CA GLY A 494 13.54 -38.62 -37.70
C GLY A 494 13.08 -37.24 -38.17
N ILE A 495 13.14 -36.25 -37.28
CA ILE A 495 12.79 -34.86 -37.61
C ILE A 495 14.09 -34.09 -37.91
N PRO A 496 14.35 -33.73 -39.19
CA PRO A 496 15.52 -32.93 -39.54
C PRO A 496 15.32 -31.46 -39.16
N ASN A 497 16.42 -30.75 -38.93
CA ASN A 497 16.45 -29.32 -38.59
C ASN A 497 15.72 -28.94 -37.29
N ALA A 498 15.45 -29.90 -36.40
CA ALA A 498 14.96 -29.62 -35.06
C ALA A 498 16.09 -29.03 -34.21
N VAL A 499 15.77 -28.05 -33.37
CA VAL A 499 16.74 -27.41 -32.47
C VAL A 499 16.68 -28.11 -31.11
N VAL A 500 17.82 -28.62 -30.65
CA VAL A 500 18.03 -29.19 -29.31
C VAL A 500 18.83 -28.16 -28.52
N ASP A 501 18.14 -27.39 -27.68
CA ASP A 501 18.73 -26.37 -26.79
C ASP A 501 19.10 -27.00 -25.46
N VAL A 502 20.37 -26.89 -25.06
CA VAL A 502 20.90 -27.53 -23.83
C VAL A 502 21.66 -26.54 -22.99
N TRP A 503 21.48 -26.62 -21.67
CA TRP A 503 22.23 -25.89 -20.66
C TRP A 503 22.39 -26.74 -19.40
N GLN A 504 23.49 -26.57 -18.67
CA GLN A 504 23.71 -27.25 -17.39
C GLN A 504 24.61 -26.44 -16.45
N ALA A 505 24.55 -26.75 -15.17
CA ALA A 505 25.49 -26.23 -14.19
C ALA A 505 26.89 -26.87 -14.34
N SER A 506 27.90 -26.15 -13.87
CA SER A 506 29.28 -26.62 -13.73
C SER A 506 29.45 -27.50 -12.47
N THR A 507 30.65 -28.01 -12.21
CA THR A 507 30.93 -28.91 -11.06
C THR A 507 30.74 -28.25 -9.70
N ASN A 508 30.81 -26.92 -9.64
CA ASN A 508 30.50 -26.13 -8.45
C ASN A 508 28.99 -25.93 -8.23
N GLY A 509 28.15 -26.44 -9.13
CA GLY A 509 26.70 -26.33 -9.05
C GLY A 509 26.13 -25.00 -9.53
N LEU A 510 26.95 -24.15 -10.15
CA LEU A 510 26.52 -22.85 -10.67
C LEU A 510 26.41 -22.87 -12.19
N TYR A 511 25.36 -22.23 -12.70
CA TYR A 511 25.29 -21.86 -14.11
C TYR A 511 26.20 -20.65 -14.36
N GLU A 512 26.73 -20.52 -15.58
CA GLU A 512 27.62 -19.42 -15.97
C GLU A 512 27.09 -18.02 -15.63
N GLN A 513 25.78 -17.80 -15.68
CA GLN A 513 25.18 -16.50 -15.32
C GLN A 513 25.23 -16.17 -13.82
N GLN A 514 25.59 -17.15 -12.97
CA GLN A 514 25.77 -17.00 -11.52
C GLN A 514 27.26 -16.95 -11.14
N ASP A 515 28.16 -17.22 -12.09
CA ASP A 515 29.56 -17.53 -11.83
C ASP A 515 30.47 -16.77 -12.80
N ASP A 516 31.01 -15.64 -12.33
CA ASP A 516 31.89 -14.76 -13.10
C ASP A 516 33.19 -15.44 -13.55
N ASP A 517 33.57 -16.59 -12.96
CA ASP A 517 34.75 -17.36 -13.35
C ASP A 517 34.47 -18.26 -14.58
N GLN A 518 33.21 -18.44 -14.97
CA GLN A 518 32.85 -19.13 -16.21
C GLN A 518 32.85 -18.16 -17.40
N CYS A 519 33.35 -18.63 -18.54
CA CYS A 519 33.30 -17.82 -19.77
C CYS A 519 31.86 -17.73 -20.30
N GLU A 520 31.54 -16.64 -21.00
CA GLU A 520 30.20 -16.43 -21.56
C GLU A 520 29.71 -17.63 -22.39
N HIS A 521 28.45 -18.03 -22.14
CA HIS A 521 27.80 -19.20 -22.74
C HIS A 521 28.49 -20.55 -22.48
N ASN A 522 29.28 -20.66 -21.41
CA ASN A 522 29.79 -21.95 -20.96
C ASN A 522 28.65 -22.91 -20.61
N LEU A 523 28.82 -24.19 -20.93
CA LEU A 523 27.88 -25.27 -20.68
C LEU A 523 26.49 -25.05 -21.31
N ARG A 524 26.43 -24.28 -22.40
CA ARG A 524 25.22 -23.99 -23.17
C ARG A 524 25.44 -24.20 -24.68
N GLY A 525 24.41 -24.67 -25.39
CA GLY A 525 24.45 -24.77 -26.85
C GLY A 525 23.14 -25.23 -27.49
N LYS A 526 22.89 -24.77 -28.71
CA LYS A 526 21.80 -25.23 -29.57
C LYS A 526 22.35 -26.13 -30.68
N PHE A 527 21.84 -27.34 -30.81
CA PHE A 527 22.25 -28.30 -31.83
C PHE A 527 21.11 -28.56 -32.81
N ILE A 528 21.42 -28.56 -34.11
CA ILE A 528 20.42 -28.77 -35.16
C ILE A 528 20.50 -30.22 -35.61
N THR A 529 19.37 -30.94 -35.61
CA THR A 529 19.35 -32.36 -35.98
C THR A 529 19.65 -32.59 -37.47
N ASP A 530 20.34 -33.69 -37.77
CA ASP A 530 20.65 -34.10 -39.14
C ASP A 530 19.43 -34.64 -39.92
N ALA A 531 19.64 -35.09 -41.17
CA ALA A 531 18.59 -35.62 -42.03
C ALA A 531 17.82 -36.82 -41.40
N GLU A 532 18.48 -37.58 -40.53
CA GLU A 532 17.93 -38.71 -39.80
C GLU A 532 17.39 -38.33 -38.42
N GLY A 533 17.41 -37.04 -38.05
CA GLY A 533 16.93 -36.49 -36.78
C GLY A 533 17.94 -36.60 -35.63
N ARG A 534 19.22 -36.87 -35.89
CA ARG A 534 20.23 -37.12 -34.84
C ARG A 534 20.92 -35.84 -34.39
N TYR A 535 21.31 -35.82 -33.12
CA TYR A 535 22.16 -34.77 -32.53
C TYR A 535 23.22 -35.41 -31.63
N SER A 536 24.34 -34.72 -31.44
CA SER A 536 25.35 -35.13 -30.45
C SER A 536 26.23 -33.97 -29.98
N PHE A 537 26.77 -34.08 -28.77
CA PHE A 537 27.71 -33.11 -28.20
C PHE A 537 28.45 -33.69 -26.98
N TYR A 538 29.57 -33.08 -26.63
CA TYR A 538 30.30 -33.31 -25.38
C TYR A 538 29.88 -32.28 -24.33
N CYS A 539 29.68 -32.74 -23.09
CA CYS A 539 29.33 -31.91 -21.95
C CYS A 539 30.03 -32.40 -20.67
N LEU A 540 29.75 -31.79 -19.53
CA LEU A 540 30.17 -32.34 -18.24
C LEU A 540 29.09 -33.27 -17.70
N ARG A 541 29.48 -34.33 -17.01
CA ARG A 541 28.55 -35.17 -16.26
C ARG A 541 27.86 -34.29 -15.20
N PRO A 542 26.52 -34.15 -15.23
CA PRO A 542 25.82 -33.29 -14.29
C PRO A 542 26.06 -33.71 -12.84
N THR A 543 26.24 -32.72 -11.97
CA THR A 543 26.36 -32.88 -10.52
C THR A 543 25.15 -32.26 -9.83
N PRO A 544 24.65 -32.84 -8.72
CA PRO A 544 23.61 -32.20 -7.91
C PRO A 544 24.07 -30.83 -7.43
N TYR A 545 23.17 -29.86 -7.38
CA TYR A 545 23.45 -28.53 -6.87
C TYR A 545 22.26 -28.00 -6.05
N PRO A 546 22.51 -27.23 -4.98
CA PRO A 546 21.45 -26.58 -4.25
C PRO A 546 20.94 -25.36 -5.02
N VAL A 547 19.65 -25.04 -4.89
CA VAL A 547 19.15 -23.71 -5.23
C VAL A 547 19.84 -22.71 -4.28
N GLU A 548 20.57 -21.73 -4.83
CA GLU A 548 21.49 -20.88 -4.07
C GLU A 548 20.86 -20.19 -2.83
N ALA A 549 21.60 -20.23 -1.71
CA ALA A 549 21.23 -19.65 -0.42
C ALA A 549 21.82 -18.23 -0.16
N LYS A 550 22.39 -17.58 -1.19
CA LYS A 550 23.04 -16.26 -1.03
C LYS A 550 22.16 -15.13 -1.58
N GLY A 551 21.17 -14.76 -0.78
CA GLY A 551 20.35 -13.55 -0.94
C GLY A 551 19.65 -13.26 0.38
N HIS A 552 19.86 -12.09 0.97
CA HIS A 552 19.32 -11.69 2.27
C HIS A 552 17.81 -11.50 2.20
N ASN A 553 17.00 -12.56 2.27
CA ASN A 553 15.55 -12.44 2.17
C ASN A 553 14.81 -13.28 3.21
N HIS A 554 13.71 -12.70 3.70
CA HIS A 554 12.83 -13.16 4.78
C HIS A 554 12.34 -14.63 4.67
N TRP A 555 12.42 -15.25 3.49
CA TRP A 555 12.07 -16.66 3.27
C TRP A 555 13.00 -17.68 3.91
N GLN A 556 14.24 -17.29 4.23
CA GLN A 556 15.17 -18.20 4.90
C GLN A 556 14.68 -18.58 6.31
N ARG A 557 13.93 -17.70 6.99
CA ARG A 557 13.35 -18.00 8.31
C ARG A 557 12.37 -19.18 8.31
N LEU A 558 11.70 -19.45 7.19
CA LEU A 558 10.85 -20.64 7.04
C LEU A 558 11.64 -21.95 6.88
N LYS A 559 12.95 -21.87 6.59
CA LYS A 559 13.84 -23.04 6.44
C LYS A 559 14.96 -23.11 7.50
N SER A 560 15.10 -22.11 8.37
CA SER A 560 16.30 -21.93 9.21
C SER A 560 16.04 -21.98 10.72
N GLU A 561 15.16 -22.85 11.20
CA GLU A 561 15.27 -23.32 12.60
C GLU A 561 16.33 -24.43 12.68
N PRO A 562 17.25 -24.40 13.66
CA PRO A 562 18.58 -25.01 13.48
C PRO A 562 18.68 -26.53 13.63
N ASP A 563 17.59 -27.27 13.93
CA ASP A 563 17.71 -28.72 14.20
C ASP A 563 17.13 -29.64 13.11
N HIS A 564 16.56 -29.09 12.03
CA HIS A 564 16.06 -29.89 10.91
C HIS A 564 16.42 -29.28 9.54
N ILE A 565 17.69 -29.42 9.15
CA ILE A 565 18.05 -29.36 7.73
C ILE A 565 17.40 -30.57 7.06
N VAL A 566 16.23 -30.38 6.45
CA VAL A 566 15.66 -31.38 5.55
C VAL A 566 16.44 -31.29 4.23
N GLU A 567 17.53 -32.05 4.12
CA GLU A 567 18.09 -32.47 2.84
C GLU A 567 17.06 -33.37 2.15
N ILE A 568 16.14 -32.79 1.40
CA ILE A 568 15.33 -33.56 0.45
C ILE A 568 16.23 -33.89 -0.73
N SER A 569 16.87 -35.06 -0.70
CA SER A 569 17.43 -35.63 -1.92
C SER A 569 16.30 -35.79 -2.96
N ASP A 570 16.60 -35.64 -4.26
CA ASP A 570 15.66 -35.97 -5.36
C ASP A 570 14.98 -37.35 -5.18
N HIS A 571 15.64 -38.25 -4.43
CA HIS A 571 15.12 -39.56 -4.07
C HIS A 571 13.98 -39.52 -3.05
N THR A 572 13.96 -38.55 -2.13
CA THR A 572 12.92 -38.40 -1.09
C THR A 572 11.64 -37.77 -1.66
N ALA A 573 11.76 -36.81 -2.57
CA ALA A 573 10.60 -36.29 -3.33
C ALA A 573 10.00 -37.37 -4.25
N HIS A 574 10.86 -38.19 -4.89
CA HIS A 574 10.42 -39.38 -5.63
C HIS A 574 9.76 -40.44 -4.74
N LEU A 575 10.22 -40.64 -3.49
CA LEU A 575 9.62 -41.60 -2.57
C LEU A 575 8.22 -41.18 -2.10
N VAL A 576 7.94 -39.88 -1.95
CA VAL A 576 6.58 -39.37 -1.68
C VAL A 576 5.67 -39.54 -2.90
N LEU A 577 6.18 -39.32 -4.11
CA LEU A 577 5.46 -39.58 -5.37
C LEU A 577 5.28 -41.07 -5.70
N ILE A 578 6.19 -41.95 -5.24
CA ILE A 578 6.08 -43.43 -5.34
C ILE A 578 5.24 -44.02 -4.21
N ALA A 579 5.16 -43.38 -3.03
CA ALA A 579 4.17 -43.71 -2.01
C ALA A 579 2.74 -43.45 -2.52
N LEU A 580 2.57 -42.48 -3.44
CA LEU A 580 1.33 -42.26 -4.18
C LEU A 580 1.18 -43.16 -5.42
N CYS A 581 2.18 -43.99 -5.76
CA CYS A 581 2.11 -44.98 -6.84
C CYS A 581 3.14 -46.10 -6.66
N LYS A 582 2.74 -47.18 -5.94
CA LYS A 582 3.12 -48.61 -6.10
C LYS A 582 3.16 -49.44 -4.80
N ASP A 583 2.20 -49.23 -3.89
CA ASP A 583 1.82 -50.31 -2.96
C ASP A 583 0.46 -50.93 -3.38
N PRO A 584 0.39 -52.24 -3.68
CA PRO A 584 -0.85 -52.91 -4.07
C PRO A 584 -1.96 -52.84 -3.02
N GLY A 585 -1.63 -52.76 -1.72
CA GLY A 585 -2.61 -52.61 -0.64
C GLY A 585 -3.22 -51.21 -0.63
N THR A 586 -2.37 -50.20 -0.65
CA THR A 586 -2.75 -48.78 -0.65
C THR A 586 -3.56 -48.40 -1.91
N ARG A 587 -3.28 -49.02 -3.07
CA ARG A 587 -4.12 -48.87 -4.29
C ARG A 587 -5.52 -49.47 -4.12
N GLN A 588 -5.66 -50.59 -3.40
CA GLN A 588 -6.95 -51.24 -3.21
C GLN A 588 -7.83 -50.47 -2.23
N ASP A 589 -7.24 -49.85 -1.21
CA ASP A 589 -7.99 -49.03 -0.24
C ASP A 589 -8.37 -47.67 -0.81
N ALA A 590 -7.51 -47.02 -1.60
CA ALA A 590 -7.86 -45.82 -2.35
C ALA A 590 -8.98 -46.08 -3.38
N MET A 591 -8.98 -47.26 -4.04
CA MET A 591 -10.04 -47.65 -4.98
C MET A 591 -11.38 -47.97 -4.29
N LYS A 592 -11.40 -48.46 -3.05
CA LYS A 592 -12.64 -48.65 -2.27
C LYS A 592 -13.28 -47.30 -1.90
N VAL A 593 -12.46 -46.31 -1.55
CA VAL A 593 -12.92 -44.95 -1.22
C VAL A 593 -13.49 -44.25 -2.46
N ILE A 594 -12.83 -44.38 -3.62
CA ILE A 594 -13.32 -43.81 -4.89
C ILE A 594 -14.59 -44.52 -5.40
N ALA A 595 -14.69 -45.85 -5.25
CA ALA A 595 -15.90 -46.59 -5.65
C ALA A 595 -17.15 -46.25 -4.82
N ASN A 596 -16.98 -45.69 -3.61
CA ASN A 596 -18.10 -45.26 -2.76
C ASN A 596 -18.51 -43.79 -2.99
N PHE A 597 -17.74 -43.01 -3.74
CA PHE A 597 -18.11 -41.64 -4.12
C PHE A 597 -18.94 -41.58 -5.42
N ASP A 598 -18.83 -42.59 -6.29
CA ASP A 598 -19.45 -42.57 -7.63
C ASP A 598 -20.89 -43.12 -7.71
N VAL A 599 -21.56 -43.35 -6.56
CA VAL A 599 -22.96 -43.86 -6.53
C VAL A 599 -23.95 -42.86 -5.90
N ALA A 600 -23.49 -41.74 -5.32
CA ALA A 600 -24.35 -40.83 -4.57
C ALA A 600 -24.74 -39.52 -5.28
N GLU A 601 -24.39 -39.31 -6.56
CA GLU A 601 -24.76 -38.09 -7.30
C GLU A 601 -25.60 -38.30 -8.56
N GLN A 602 -26.00 -39.54 -8.91
CA GLN A 602 -26.81 -39.79 -10.12
C GLN A 602 -28.26 -40.19 -9.90
N ASN A 603 -28.81 -40.20 -8.68
CA ASN A 603 -30.26 -40.38 -8.48
C ASN A 603 -30.77 -39.73 -7.18
N ARG A 604 -31.17 -38.46 -7.24
CA ARG A 604 -32.24 -37.97 -6.35
C ARG A 604 -33.11 -36.91 -7.04
N PRO A 605 -34.41 -37.16 -7.21
CA PRO A 605 -35.35 -36.17 -7.72
C PRO A 605 -35.70 -35.13 -6.63
N LEU A 606 -35.97 -33.91 -7.09
CA LEU A 606 -36.52 -32.80 -6.30
C LEU A 606 -37.83 -33.24 -5.62
N SER A 607 -37.91 -33.10 -4.29
CA SER A 607 -39.19 -33.03 -3.58
C SER A 607 -39.09 -32.25 -2.27
N GLU A 608 -40.21 -31.63 -1.93
CA GLU A 608 -40.43 -30.54 -0.99
C GLU A 608 -40.39 -30.97 0.50
N ASN A 609 -40.13 -29.98 1.37
CA ASN A 609 -40.35 -29.93 2.83
C ASN A 609 -39.32 -30.56 3.81
N SER A 610 -39.00 -29.74 4.83
CA SER A 610 -38.70 -30.07 6.25
C SER A 610 -37.29 -29.75 6.81
N THR A 611 -37.25 -28.63 7.54
CA THR A 611 -36.77 -28.40 8.93
C THR A 611 -35.71 -29.30 9.61
N CYS A 612 -34.76 -28.60 10.26
CA CYS A 612 -34.14 -28.81 11.59
C CYS A 612 -33.11 -29.94 11.88
N SER A 613 -32.01 -29.49 12.50
CA SER A 613 -31.11 -30.10 13.50
C SER A 613 -31.12 -31.62 13.70
N THR A 614 -29.95 -32.26 13.58
CA THR A 614 -29.58 -33.41 14.42
C THR A 614 -28.07 -33.50 14.61
N LYS A 615 -27.62 -33.49 15.88
CA LYS A 615 -26.30 -33.99 16.32
C LYS A 615 -26.20 -35.48 15.96
N ARG A 616 -25.07 -35.94 15.43
CA ARG A 616 -24.83 -37.36 15.09
C ARG A 616 -24.11 -38.08 16.23
N LYS A 617 -24.50 -39.34 16.48
CA LYS A 617 -23.72 -40.31 17.28
C LYS A 617 -22.66 -40.93 16.37
N VAL A 618 -21.42 -40.95 16.85
CA VAL A 618 -20.25 -41.56 16.21
C VAL A 618 -20.44 -43.09 16.17
N ARG A 619 -19.98 -43.75 15.10
CA ARG A 619 -20.07 -45.20 14.89
C ARG A 619 -18.72 -45.85 15.20
N ASP A 620 -18.71 -47.12 15.58
CA ASP A 620 -17.52 -47.90 16.01
C ASP A 620 -16.30 -47.78 15.05
N ASP A 621 -16.57 -47.53 13.77
CA ASP A 621 -15.62 -47.41 12.66
C ASP A 621 -15.22 -45.96 12.31
N ASP A 622 -15.61 -44.97 13.11
CA ASP A 622 -15.20 -43.58 12.94
C ASP A 622 -13.79 -43.33 13.52
N VAL A 623 -13.04 -42.53 12.78
CA VAL A 623 -11.63 -42.22 13.06
C VAL A 623 -11.55 -40.92 13.85
N MET A 624 -10.93 -40.98 15.03
CA MET A 624 -10.86 -39.92 16.03
C MET A 624 -9.44 -39.39 16.15
N VAL A 625 -9.27 -38.14 16.60
CA VAL A 625 -7.95 -37.50 16.76
C VAL A 625 -7.82 -36.94 18.17
N CYS A 626 -6.75 -37.33 18.88
CA CYS A 626 -6.48 -36.80 20.22
C CYS A 626 -5.99 -35.35 20.12
N GLU A 627 -6.70 -34.38 20.73
CA GLU A 627 -6.33 -32.96 20.61
C GLU A 627 -4.97 -32.60 21.26
N GLN A 628 -4.48 -33.38 22.21
CA GLN A 628 -3.21 -33.09 22.88
C GLN A 628 -1.98 -33.63 22.14
N CYS A 629 -2.09 -34.78 21.48
CA CYS A 629 -0.94 -35.40 20.80
C CYS A 629 -1.15 -35.60 19.30
N THR A 630 -2.33 -35.23 18.79
CA THR A 630 -2.75 -35.27 17.38
C THR A 630 -2.76 -36.66 16.73
N LYS A 631 -2.60 -37.73 17.53
CA LYS A 631 -2.65 -39.10 17.01
C LYS A 631 -4.08 -39.55 16.72
N ILE A 632 -4.19 -40.28 15.63
CA ILE A 632 -5.42 -40.83 15.09
C ILE A 632 -5.68 -42.21 15.71
N TYR A 633 -6.91 -42.50 16.10
CA TYR A 633 -7.34 -43.79 16.66
C TYR A 633 -8.80 -44.11 16.26
N THR A 634 -9.20 -45.37 16.26
CA THR A 634 -10.63 -45.76 16.14
C THR A 634 -11.24 -46.11 17.51
N GLU A 635 -12.57 -46.21 17.62
CA GLU A 635 -13.24 -46.51 18.90
C GLU A 635 -12.74 -47.83 19.51
N ASP A 636 -12.42 -48.83 18.68
CA ASP A 636 -11.87 -50.13 19.09
C ASP A 636 -10.43 -50.07 19.61
N GLU A 637 -9.67 -49.05 19.19
CA GLU A 637 -8.27 -48.80 19.58
C GLU A 637 -8.18 -47.92 20.84
N ASN A 638 -9.30 -47.37 21.27
CA ASN A 638 -9.44 -46.57 22.48
C ASN A 638 -9.48 -47.47 23.73
N SER A 639 -8.34 -48.06 24.08
CA SER A 639 -8.21 -48.78 25.35
C SER A 639 -8.26 -47.81 26.53
N ASP A 640 -8.74 -48.26 27.70
CA ASP A 640 -8.77 -47.50 28.97
C ASP A 640 -7.39 -47.04 29.50
N THR A 641 -6.32 -47.22 28.71
CA THR A 641 -4.97 -46.76 29.01
C THR A 641 -4.60 -45.56 28.17
N ALA A 642 -4.38 -44.42 28.85
CA ALA A 642 -3.99 -43.14 28.27
C ALA A 642 -2.74 -43.22 27.37
N CYS A 643 -2.69 -42.35 26.36
CA CYS A 643 -1.60 -42.23 25.38
C CYS A 643 -0.20 -42.27 26.05
N ASN A 644 0.68 -43.16 25.55
CA ASN A 644 1.93 -43.61 26.21
C ASN A 644 3.08 -42.58 26.25
N PHE A 645 2.87 -41.41 26.86
CA PHE A 645 3.91 -40.53 27.43
C PHE A 645 3.26 -39.77 28.61
N HIS A 646 3.21 -40.42 29.79
CA HIS A 646 2.35 -40.14 30.96
C HIS A 646 2.61 -38.77 31.68
N SER A 647 1.76 -38.18 32.52
CA SER A 647 0.98 -38.76 33.64
C SER A 647 -0.18 -37.86 34.13
N GLY A 648 -1.37 -38.44 34.32
CA GLY A 648 -2.47 -37.81 35.08
C GLY A 648 -3.68 -38.74 35.10
N GLN A 649 -4.14 -39.12 36.29
CA GLN A 649 -5.16 -40.15 36.53
C GLN A 649 -6.55 -39.77 35.99
N LEU A 650 -7.31 -40.79 35.58
CA LEU A 650 -8.77 -40.71 35.42
C LEU A 650 -9.43 -40.64 36.81
N GLU A 651 -10.34 -39.69 37.00
CA GLU A 651 -11.37 -39.72 38.05
C GLU A 651 -12.74 -39.54 37.36
N PRO A 652 -13.79 -40.25 37.81
CA PRO A 652 -15.10 -40.26 37.16
C PRO A 652 -15.95 -39.04 37.53
N ASP A 653 -16.68 -38.54 36.52
CA ASP A 653 -17.66 -37.45 36.61
C ASP A 653 -18.85 -37.80 37.51
N TYR A 654 -19.23 -36.87 38.40
CA TYR A 654 -20.54 -36.84 39.05
C TYR A 654 -20.97 -35.39 39.28
N ASP A 655 -21.86 -34.93 38.39
CA ASP A 655 -22.83 -33.84 38.55
C ASP A 655 -22.28 -32.42 38.75
N GLY A 656 -22.36 -31.57 37.71
CA GLY A 656 -22.25 -30.12 37.93
C GLY A 656 -22.17 -29.24 36.69
N GLU A 657 -23.29 -28.62 36.34
CA GLU A 657 -23.43 -27.55 35.35
C GLU A 657 -22.67 -26.26 35.77
N VAL A 658 -21.66 -25.84 34.98
CA VAL A 658 -21.10 -24.45 34.77
C VAL A 658 -20.48 -23.74 36.03
N TRP A 659 -19.32 -23.04 36.07
CA TRP A 659 -18.75 -21.91 35.29
C TRP A 659 -17.24 -21.63 35.64
N CYS A 660 -16.53 -21.05 34.65
CA CYS A 660 -15.49 -19.99 34.64
C CYS A 660 -14.25 -19.90 35.55
N ASP A 661 -13.17 -19.44 34.89
CA ASP A 661 -12.15 -18.41 35.26
C ASP A 661 -11.52 -18.02 33.89
N HIS A 662 -11.47 -16.79 33.34
CA HIS A 662 -11.22 -15.41 33.80
C HIS A 662 -9.82 -15.10 34.34
N ASP A 663 -8.88 -14.99 33.38
CA ASP A 663 -7.89 -13.93 33.19
C ASP A 663 -7.07 -13.41 34.40
N GLU A 664 -5.75 -13.52 34.19
CA GLU A 664 -4.68 -12.53 34.47
C GLU A 664 -4.02 -12.42 35.86
N ASP A 665 -2.69 -12.27 35.75
CA ASP A 665 -1.69 -11.71 36.67
C ASP A 665 -1.19 -12.51 37.88
N SER A 666 0.04 -13.04 37.78
CA SER A 666 1.20 -12.43 38.47
C SER A 666 2.55 -13.14 38.21
N HIS A 667 3.37 -12.46 37.43
CA HIS A 667 4.83 -12.31 37.45
C HIS A 667 5.64 -12.99 38.59
N GLY A 668 6.63 -13.79 38.19
CA GLY A 668 7.78 -14.22 39.00
C GLY A 668 8.98 -14.49 38.09
N ILE A 669 10.19 -14.22 38.58
CA ILE A 669 11.46 -14.28 37.83
C ILE A 669 11.62 -15.67 37.20
N ILE A 670 11.85 -15.75 35.88
CA ILE A 670 12.14 -16.99 35.10
C ILE A 670 13.40 -17.73 35.58
N ASP A 671 14.00 -17.28 36.67
CA ASP A 671 15.36 -17.61 37.05
C ASP A 671 15.54 -17.53 38.58
N SER A 672 15.06 -18.55 39.29
CA SER A 672 15.30 -18.74 40.71
C SER A 672 16.43 -19.75 40.94
N ASP A 673 17.21 -19.57 42.01
CA ASP A 673 18.29 -20.51 42.37
C ASP A 673 17.77 -21.91 42.73
N GLU A 674 16.47 -22.06 42.99
CA GLU A 674 15.79 -23.36 43.16
C GLU A 674 15.57 -24.04 41.80
N LEU A 675 15.09 -23.31 40.78
CA LEU A 675 14.87 -23.82 39.43
C LEU A 675 16.19 -24.15 38.68
N ARG A 676 17.27 -23.37 38.90
CA ARG A 676 18.60 -23.69 38.34
C ARG A 676 19.24 -24.94 38.95
N ARG A 677 18.84 -25.31 40.18
CA ARG A 677 19.30 -26.56 40.82
C ARG A 677 18.48 -27.77 40.36
N GLU A 678 17.21 -27.57 40.04
CA GLU A 678 16.29 -28.65 39.68
C GLU A 678 16.34 -28.99 38.18
N TYR A 679 16.66 -28.03 37.31
CA TYR A 679 16.75 -28.22 35.85
C TYR A 679 18.00 -27.56 35.23
N PRO A 680 19.22 -28.08 35.49
CA PRO A 680 20.47 -27.44 35.04
C PRO A 680 20.68 -27.51 33.52
N GLU A 681 20.00 -28.42 32.82
CA GLU A 681 20.17 -28.67 31.38
C GLU A 681 19.34 -27.70 30.51
N GLY A 682 18.42 -26.93 31.10
CA GLY A 682 17.46 -26.06 30.41
C GLY A 682 17.85 -24.57 30.35
N TYR A 683 19.04 -24.21 30.82
CA TYR A 683 19.55 -22.83 30.82
C TYR A 683 20.93 -22.80 30.15
N ILE A 684 21.07 -22.05 29.05
CA ILE A 684 22.36 -21.63 28.46
C ILE A 684 22.59 -20.16 28.81
#